data_AF-A0AAX4NHQ0-F1
#
_entry.id   AF-A0AAX4NHQ0-F1
#
_cell.length_a   1.000
_cell.length_b   1.000
_cell.length_c   1.000
_cell.angle_alpha   90.00
_cell.angle_beta   90.00
_cell.angle_gamma   90.00
#
_symmetry.space_group_name_H-M   'P 1'
#
loop_
_entity.id
_entity.type
_entity.pdbx_description
1 polymer ?
#
loop_
_entity_poly.entity_id
_entity_poly.type
_entity_poly.pdbx_seq_one_letter_code
_entity_poly.pdbx_strand_id
1 'polypeptide(L)'
;MQSATGYKTLPTTFIPVKNFSKNGTDMSVNPQLYYSSEPAPMGIADYGLSTNGITGYNSYSYSTPSFLGKVNITSLSTNNTTSFSVEDRMSFQMNVNLEFYDAVSEYDYWIQDVALVQTSSPQSILFIDNVWNYSSGSAEMHNSSISGNGTVAKSGSTGYYYAIANSTLPGNNMNFVYPMKLQLKVLSTINSNGKPEVAFLYNDGYGWVTFDNATFIFANHVTSDLGFVVNGSEYNPFGAYYDAELILGGPGGGTDTNDTSSNLSLKLQYWNGHNYQQISNAFNHGSDTAEGISNIISSGEFSKVSGSVLAMETPGSSSLGQIYSYKDVGILNLSTTLRSGILSVGGRRHDFQNYGANLTLGPGNYSIALYNSTNPDIPVWDSTANISAGSYTALAAYGFYAVTFSESGLPQGSGWYVNITGMGSSGKITAGDYIVYLQNGTYYYNVSTGLKTYRSSYASKLDVSGSDATQYVVFRELKYNIEFSETGLPVGTVWNISSYQNISASTSGSNLTLHVTDGTYYFYVSTSSPYYPLQKIYNITVSGSNLTENLTFKQYSYISGTITPADSTLKIDGKAVNVTDGKFSLKAINGTYSVVASLHNYNNYYTNISVNSGSHYYLNISLNLSLNPRTVKAQPPSADYYFIGALSAIVAVFALVALISRRRR
;
A
#
# COMPACT_ATOMS: atom_id res chain seq x y z
N MET A 1 -1.89 -22.06 -13.46
CA MET A 1 -0.42 -22.17 -13.41
C MET A 1 -0.05 -23.60 -13.76
N GLN A 2 0.37 -23.84 -15.01
CA GLN A 2 1.05 -25.07 -15.40
C GLN A 2 2.49 -24.68 -15.69
N SER A 3 3.46 -25.41 -15.12
CA SER A 3 4.87 -25.27 -15.49
C SER A 3 5.03 -25.64 -16.96
N ALA A 4 5.78 -24.85 -17.74
CA ALA A 4 6.10 -25.25 -19.10
C ALA A 4 7.00 -26.51 -19.05
N THR A 5 6.54 -27.60 -19.68
CA THR A 5 7.35 -28.81 -19.91
C THR A 5 8.13 -28.73 -21.24
N GLY A 6 8.27 -27.52 -21.80
CA GLY A 6 8.70 -27.28 -23.18
C GLY A 6 10.20 -27.50 -23.42
N TYR A 7 11.06 -27.03 -22.52
CA TYR A 7 12.51 -27.10 -22.68
C TYR A 7 13.07 -28.48 -22.26
N LYS A 8 12.84 -29.50 -23.09
CA LYS A 8 13.40 -30.86 -22.94
C LYS A 8 14.92 -30.94 -23.12
N THR A 9 15.50 -29.96 -23.82
CA THR A 9 16.92 -29.74 -24.00
C THR A 9 17.21 -28.30 -23.62
N LEU A 10 18.30 -28.08 -22.87
CA LEU A 10 18.86 -26.75 -22.68
C LEU A 10 19.33 -26.22 -24.05
N PRO A 11 19.21 -24.91 -24.32
CA PRO A 11 19.69 -24.35 -25.57
C PRO A 11 21.19 -24.51 -25.72
N THR A 12 21.61 -24.53 -26.98
CA THR A 12 22.99 -24.32 -27.39
C THR A 12 23.45 -22.92 -26.98
N THR A 13 24.73 -22.80 -26.62
CA THR A 13 25.38 -21.53 -26.24
C THR A 13 25.09 -20.41 -27.24
N PHE A 14 24.80 -19.19 -26.77
CA PHE A 14 24.72 -18.00 -27.63
C PHE A 14 26.15 -17.53 -27.93
N ILE A 15 26.60 -17.65 -29.19
CA ILE A 15 28.03 -17.57 -29.53
C ILE A 15 28.37 -16.22 -30.19
N PRO A 16 29.46 -15.55 -29.80
CA PRO A 16 29.93 -14.37 -30.52
C PRO A 16 30.43 -14.70 -31.93
N VAL A 17 30.26 -13.78 -32.87
CA VAL A 17 30.85 -13.84 -34.21
C VAL A 17 32.38 -13.74 -34.09
N LYS A 18 33.10 -14.41 -35.00
CA LYS A 18 34.57 -14.50 -34.94
C LYS A 18 35.25 -13.15 -35.14
N ASN A 19 36.30 -12.91 -34.36
CA ASN A 19 37.18 -11.75 -34.37
C ASN A 19 37.61 -11.32 -35.79
N PHE A 20 37.48 -10.03 -36.09
CA PHE A 20 38.05 -9.42 -37.29
C PHE A 20 39.44 -8.83 -37.00
N SER A 21 40.39 -9.05 -37.91
CA SER A 21 41.70 -8.37 -37.87
C SER A 21 41.61 -7.01 -38.54
N LYS A 22 41.55 -5.93 -37.74
CA LYS A 22 41.49 -4.53 -38.19
C LYS A 22 42.51 -4.23 -39.31
N ASN A 23 42.03 -3.87 -40.50
CA ASN A 23 42.84 -3.16 -41.48
C ASN A 23 42.93 -1.69 -41.07
N GLY A 24 44.14 -1.20 -40.84
CA GLY A 24 44.42 0.04 -40.08
C GLY A 24 44.15 1.37 -40.80
N THR A 25 43.04 1.51 -41.54
CA THR A 25 42.71 2.72 -42.31
C THR A 25 41.33 3.33 -42.04
N ASP A 26 40.41 2.61 -41.41
CA ASP A 26 39.04 3.12 -41.18
C ASP A 26 38.97 4.02 -39.92
N MET A 27 38.29 5.17 -40.07
CA MET A 27 38.14 6.19 -39.02
C MET A 27 36.91 5.97 -38.10
N SER A 28 36.08 4.99 -38.43
CA SER A 28 34.89 4.59 -37.68
C SER A 28 34.65 3.10 -37.87
N VAL A 29 33.85 2.48 -37.00
CA VAL A 29 33.38 1.11 -37.21
C VAL A 29 32.46 1.03 -38.45
N ASN A 30 32.35 -0.16 -39.03
CA ASN A 30 31.50 -0.44 -40.20
C ASN A 30 30.43 -1.48 -39.82
N PRO A 31 29.15 -1.10 -39.60
CA PRO A 31 28.10 -2.03 -39.18
C PRO A 31 27.89 -3.21 -40.14
N GLN A 32 28.07 -2.98 -41.45
CA GLN A 32 27.90 -4.02 -42.47
C GLN A 32 29.13 -4.93 -42.66
N LEU A 33 30.09 -4.94 -41.73
CA LEU A 33 31.32 -5.74 -41.86
C LEU A 33 31.06 -7.26 -41.71
N TYR A 34 30.19 -7.66 -40.78
CA TYR A 34 29.85 -9.07 -40.55
C TYR A 34 28.58 -9.50 -41.29
N TYR A 35 27.55 -8.66 -41.25
CA TYR A 35 26.26 -8.92 -41.90
C TYR A 35 26.00 -7.89 -43.00
N SER A 36 25.84 -8.35 -44.24
CA SER A 36 25.44 -7.52 -45.39
C SER A 36 24.00 -7.74 -45.85
N SER A 37 23.34 -8.80 -45.34
CA SER A 37 21.96 -9.19 -45.62
C SER A 37 21.45 -10.13 -44.54
N GLU A 38 20.13 -10.35 -44.48
CA GLU A 38 19.54 -11.48 -43.76
C GLU A 38 20.12 -12.83 -44.26
N PRO A 39 20.23 -13.89 -43.42
CA PRO A 39 19.95 -13.89 -41.98
C PRO A 39 20.95 -13.04 -41.20
N ALA A 40 20.44 -12.21 -40.27
CA ALA A 40 21.25 -11.36 -39.40
C ALA A 40 20.54 -11.17 -38.05
N PRO A 41 21.20 -10.69 -36.99
CA PRO A 41 20.55 -10.37 -35.71
C PRO A 41 19.63 -9.14 -35.86
N MET A 42 18.41 -9.30 -36.37
CA MET A 42 17.55 -8.16 -36.74
C MET A 42 16.89 -7.52 -35.52
N GLY A 43 16.79 -6.20 -35.48
CA GLY A 43 16.13 -5.47 -34.40
C GLY A 43 16.60 -4.02 -34.30
N ILE A 44 17.05 -3.60 -33.12
CA ILE A 44 17.44 -2.21 -32.86
C ILE A 44 18.82 -2.12 -32.18
N ALA A 45 19.81 -1.54 -32.88
CA ALA A 45 21.20 -1.42 -32.42
C ALA A 45 21.78 0.01 -32.51
N ASP A 46 22.66 0.37 -31.58
CA ASP A 46 23.41 1.62 -31.52
C ASP A 46 24.93 1.35 -31.57
N TYR A 47 25.52 1.45 -32.76
CA TYR A 47 26.96 1.31 -33.00
C TYR A 47 27.78 2.57 -32.63
N GLY A 48 27.19 3.58 -31.97
CA GLY A 48 27.84 4.88 -31.80
C GLY A 48 28.06 5.61 -33.13
N LEU A 49 27.19 5.39 -34.13
CA LEU A 49 27.29 5.96 -35.47
C LEU A 49 26.04 6.76 -35.85
N SER A 50 26.24 7.81 -36.64
CA SER A 50 25.16 8.59 -37.22
C SER A 50 25.43 9.08 -38.64
N THR A 51 24.45 8.93 -39.52
CA THR A 51 24.50 9.52 -40.87
C THR A 51 24.47 11.05 -40.83
N ASN A 52 25.29 11.66 -41.70
CA ASN A 52 25.20 13.09 -41.99
C ASN A 52 24.25 13.42 -43.15
N GLY A 53 23.69 12.43 -43.85
CA GLY A 53 22.99 12.65 -45.13
C GLY A 53 23.96 12.90 -46.31
N ILE A 54 25.24 12.57 -46.12
CA ILE A 54 26.30 12.46 -47.13
C ILE A 54 26.91 11.05 -46.96
N THR A 55 27.68 10.56 -47.93
CA THR A 55 28.41 9.28 -47.82
C THR A 55 29.28 9.22 -46.56
N GLY A 56 29.03 8.22 -45.70
CA GLY A 56 29.79 7.97 -44.47
C GLY A 56 29.03 8.32 -43.18
N TYR A 57 29.54 7.82 -42.05
CA TYR A 57 29.02 8.06 -40.72
C TYR A 57 29.93 9.00 -39.91
N ASN A 58 29.33 9.83 -39.06
CA ASN A 58 30.03 10.38 -37.91
C ASN A 58 29.98 9.36 -36.78
N SER A 59 31.10 9.15 -36.09
CA SER A 59 31.14 8.42 -34.82
C SER A 59 30.81 9.34 -33.64
N TYR A 60 30.33 8.72 -32.57
CA TYR A 60 30.21 9.27 -31.23
C TYR A 60 30.42 8.14 -30.22
N SER A 61 30.59 8.51 -28.95
CA SER A 61 30.67 7.56 -27.85
C SER A 61 29.95 8.06 -26.60
N TYR A 62 29.52 7.12 -25.76
CA TYR A 62 28.97 7.36 -24.44
C TYR A 62 29.14 6.10 -23.58
N SER A 63 29.04 6.27 -22.26
CA SER A 63 28.88 5.14 -21.34
C SER A 63 27.66 5.32 -20.43
N THR A 64 27.14 4.21 -19.91
CA THR A 64 25.93 4.19 -19.08
C THR A 64 25.98 3.04 -18.07
N PRO A 65 25.52 3.22 -16.82
CA PRO A 65 25.45 2.10 -15.87
C PRO A 65 24.34 1.09 -16.23
N SER A 66 23.41 1.39 -17.15
CA SER A 66 22.31 0.46 -17.44
C SER A 66 21.66 0.65 -18.80
N PHE A 67 21.40 -0.49 -19.46
CA PHE A 67 20.51 -0.59 -20.61
C PHE A 67 19.19 -1.29 -20.24
N LEU A 68 18.13 -0.91 -20.94
CA LEU A 68 16.76 -1.40 -20.77
C LEU A 68 16.12 -1.64 -22.15
N GLY A 69 16.05 -2.90 -22.54
CA GLY A 69 15.29 -3.36 -23.69
C GLY A 69 13.81 -3.52 -23.36
N LYS A 70 12.92 -3.13 -24.29
CA LYS A 70 11.47 -3.34 -24.17
C LYS A 70 10.89 -3.87 -25.47
N VAL A 71 10.28 -5.05 -25.38
CA VAL A 71 9.60 -5.76 -26.46
C VAL A 71 8.09 -5.74 -26.17
N ASN A 72 7.27 -5.28 -27.12
CA ASN A 72 5.82 -5.42 -27.03
C ASN A 72 5.35 -6.28 -28.20
N ILE A 73 4.87 -7.49 -27.92
CA ILE A 73 4.53 -8.51 -28.92
C ILE A 73 3.01 -8.57 -29.10
N THR A 74 2.50 -8.20 -30.27
CA THR A 74 1.08 -8.33 -30.63
C THR A 74 0.78 -9.71 -31.21
N SER A 75 1.70 -10.23 -32.02
CA SER A 75 1.72 -11.61 -32.54
C SER A 75 3.13 -11.96 -32.98
N LEU A 76 3.53 -13.22 -32.82
CA LEU A 76 4.84 -13.71 -33.27
C LEU A 76 4.80 -15.23 -33.48
N SER A 77 5.29 -15.67 -34.64
CA SER A 77 5.37 -17.06 -35.07
C SER A 77 6.63 -17.22 -35.92
N THR A 78 7.49 -18.17 -35.59
CA THR A 78 8.79 -18.37 -36.24
C THR A 78 9.01 -19.83 -36.60
N ASN A 79 9.84 -20.10 -37.62
CA ASN A 79 10.32 -21.43 -37.96
C ASN A 79 11.85 -21.41 -38.06
N ASN A 80 12.52 -22.21 -37.24
CA ASN A 80 13.96 -22.39 -37.20
C ASN A 80 14.39 -23.33 -38.33
N THR A 81 14.99 -22.75 -39.36
CA THR A 81 15.36 -23.43 -40.60
C THR A 81 16.61 -24.30 -40.46
N THR A 82 17.28 -24.28 -39.30
CA THR A 82 18.57 -24.93 -39.05
C THR A 82 18.48 -26.16 -38.14
N SER A 83 17.43 -26.33 -37.33
CA SER A 83 17.25 -27.48 -36.44
C SER A 83 15.78 -27.83 -36.13
N PHE A 84 15.32 -28.95 -36.69
CA PHE A 84 13.99 -29.55 -36.45
C PHE A 84 13.69 -29.90 -34.97
N SER A 85 14.68 -29.85 -34.07
CA SER A 85 14.47 -30.11 -32.63
C SER A 85 14.00 -28.88 -31.84
N VAL A 86 14.08 -27.70 -32.44
CA VAL A 86 13.74 -26.39 -31.85
C VAL A 86 12.96 -25.51 -32.83
N GLU A 87 12.19 -26.14 -33.74
CA GLU A 87 11.57 -25.51 -34.92
C GLU A 87 10.82 -24.21 -34.59
N ASP A 88 10.03 -24.12 -33.53
CA ASP A 88 9.26 -22.90 -33.25
C ASP A 88 9.96 -21.90 -32.30
N ARG A 89 11.29 -21.96 -32.16
CA ARG A 89 12.05 -21.15 -31.18
C ARG A 89 12.90 -20.05 -31.80
N MET A 90 13.03 -18.97 -31.02
CA MET A 90 13.87 -17.80 -31.28
C MET A 90 14.28 -17.15 -29.96
N SER A 91 15.21 -16.20 -29.98
CA SER A 91 15.62 -15.42 -28.81
C SER A 91 15.46 -13.93 -29.04
N PHE A 92 14.92 -13.21 -28.05
CA PHE A 92 15.24 -11.79 -27.90
C PHE A 92 16.54 -11.69 -27.11
N GLN A 93 17.56 -11.05 -27.67
CA GLN A 93 18.85 -10.88 -27.01
C GLN A 93 19.10 -9.38 -26.83
N MET A 94 19.48 -8.97 -25.61
CA MET A 94 20.01 -7.64 -25.35
C MET A 94 21.51 -7.78 -25.08
N ASN A 95 22.33 -7.29 -26.01
CA ASN A 95 23.77 -7.48 -26.01
C ASN A 95 24.43 -6.11 -25.86
N VAL A 96 25.36 -5.98 -24.91
CA VAL A 96 26.05 -4.71 -24.58
C VAL A 96 27.47 -4.99 -24.10
N ASN A 97 28.36 -4.01 -24.23
CA ASN A 97 29.78 -4.14 -23.89
C ASN A 97 30.10 -3.42 -22.57
N LEU A 98 30.60 -4.14 -21.56
CA LEU A 98 30.96 -3.64 -20.23
C LEU A 98 32.46 -3.37 -20.13
N GLU A 99 32.85 -2.14 -19.79
CA GLU A 99 34.26 -1.74 -19.61
C GLU A 99 34.57 -1.25 -18.18
N PHE A 100 35.62 -1.80 -17.57
CA PHE A 100 36.18 -1.32 -16.30
C PHE A 100 37.70 -1.50 -16.22
N TYR A 101 38.34 -0.82 -15.26
CA TYR A 101 39.79 -0.86 -15.06
C TYR A 101 40.14 -1.43 -13.67
N ASP A 102 40.96 -2.48 -13.63
CA ASP A 102 41.61 -2.98 -12.40
C ASP A 102 43.08 -2.53 -12.41
N ALA A 103 43.43 -1.61 -11.51
CA ALA A 103 44.68 -0.84 -11.51
C ALA A 103 44.94 -0.09 -12.84
N VAL A 104 45.67 -0.72 -13.77
CA VAL A 104 46.05 -0.17 -15.10
C VAL A 104 45.59 -1.06 -16.25
N SER A 105 44.95 -2.19 -15.96
CA SER A 105 44.44 -3.12 -16.97
C SER A 105 42.98 -2.80 -17.25
N GLU A 106 42.71 -2.46 -18.51
CA GLU A 106 41.37 -2.43 -19.09
C GLU A 106 40.80 -3.84 -19.16
N TYR A 107 39.51 -3.97 -18.87
CA TYR A 107 38.74 -5.19 -19.07
C TYR A 107 37.44 -4.86 -19.78
N ASP A 108 37.22 -5.55 -20.90
CA ASP A 108 36.00 -5.51 -21.70
C ASP A 108 35.30 -6.88 -21.66
N TYR A 109 33.97 -6.86 -21.51
CA TYR A 109 33.12 -8.05 -21.46
C TYR A 109 31.83 -7.84 -22.25
N TRP A 110 31.51 -8.80 -23.11
CA TRP A 110 30.23 -8.85 -23.79
C TRP A 110 29.18 -9.47 -22.88
N ILE A 111 28.12 -8.71 -22.62
CA ILE A 111 27.06 -8.99 -21.65
C ILE A 111 25.78 -9.24 -22.42
N GLN A 112 25.22 -10.44 -22.25
CA GLN A 112 24.08 -10.95 -23.00
C GLN A 112 22.92 -11.26 -22.04
N ASP A 113 21.81 -10.52 -22.10
CA ASP A 113 20.56 -10.82 -21.39
C ASP A 113 19.54 -11.37 -22.40
N VAL A 114 19.14 -12.63 -22.26
CA VAL A 114 18.45 -13.37 -23.31
C VAL A 114 17.11 -13.93 -22.83
N ALA A 115 16.05 -13.59 -23.55
CA ALA A 115 14.75 -14.26 -23.48
C ALA A 115 14.63 -15.27 -24.63
N LEU A 116 14.82 -16.55 -24.33
CA LEU A 116 14.52 -17.65 -25.25
C LEU A 116 12.99 -17.88 -25.26
N VAL A 117 12.39 -17.87 -26.45
CA VAL A 117 10.94 -17.91 -26.65
C VAL A 117 10.56 -19.07 -27.57
N GLN A 118 9.58 -19.86 -27.15
CA GLN A 118 8.82 -20.76 -28.01
C GLN A 118 7.57 -20.04 -28.51
N THR A 119 7.44 -19.90 -29.83
CA THR A 119 6.41 -19.06 -30.49
C THR A 119 5.13 -19.83 -30.84
N SER A 120 5.21 -21.15 -31.01
CA SER A 120 4.05 -22.03 -31.19
C SER A 120 3.39 -22.41 -29.86
N SER A 121 2.16 -22.93 -29.93
CA SER A 121 1.35 -23.25 -28.76
C SER A 121 1.72 -24.61 -28.13
N PRO A 122 1.93 -24.69 -26.80
CA PRO A 122 1.88 -23.60 -25.84
C PRO A 122 3.13 -22.72 -25.91
N GLN A 123 2.93 -21.40 -26.03
CA GLN A 123 4.02 -20.45 -25.98
C GLN A 123 4.67 -20.47 -24.60
N SER A 124 6.00 -20.37 -24.53
CA SER A 124 6.72 -20.35 -23.26
C SER A 124 8.04 -19.57 -23.38
N ILE A 125 8.53 -19.05 -22.25
CA ILE A 125 9.72 -18.20 -22.16
C ILE A 125 10.71 -18.71 -21.11
N LEU A 126 12.00 -18.58 -21.39
CA LEU A 126 13.11 -18.92 -20.50
C LEU A 126 14.15 -17.79 -20.53
N PHE A 127 14.66 -17.40 -19.36
CA PHE A 127 15.67 -16.34 -19.23
C PHE A 127 17.06 -16.91 -18.96
N ILE A 128 18.05 -16.37 -19.66
CA ILE A 128 19.44 -16.85 -19.71
C ILE A 128 20.35 -15.63 -19.80
N ASP A 129 21.46 -15.63 -19.08
CA ASP A 129 22.55 -14.69 -19.32
C ASP A 129 23.75 -15.39 -19.96
N ASN A 130 24.58 -14.60 -20.65
CA ASN A 130 25.95 -15.02 -21.00
C ASN A 130 26.90 -13.85 -20.75
N VAL A 131 28.12 -14.17 -20.30
CA VAL A 131 29.23 -13.21 -20.18
C VAL A 131 30.46 -13.79 -20.89
N TRP A 132 30.95 -13.06 -21.88
CA TRP A 132 32.15 -13.40 -22.65
C TRP A 132 33.26 -12.40 -22.38
N ASN A 133 34.51 -12.89 -22.38
CA ASN A 133 35.67 -12.07 -22.13
C ASN A 133 36.20 -11.48 -23.45
N TYR A 134 35.96 -10.18 -23.67
CA TYR A 134 36.41 -9.45 -24.85
C TYR A 134 37.71 -8.66 -24.61
N SER A 135 38.29 -8.75 -23.41
CA SER A 135 39.52 -8.04 -23.01
C SER A 135 40.75 -8.40 -23.86
N SER A 136 40.70 -9.45 -24.69
CA SER A 136 41.56 -9.66 -25.86
C SER A 136 40.97 -10.72 -26.78
N GLY A 137 41.40 -10.78 -28.04
CA GLY A 137 41.02 -11.84 -28.99
C GLY A 137 41.43 -13.28 -28.64
N SER A 138 42.02 -13.52 -27.45
CA SER A 138 42.30 -14.86 -26.91
C SER A 138 41.83 -15.04 -25.46
N ALA A 139 41.10 -14.07 -24.92
CA ALA A 139 40.62 -14.12 -23.54
C ALA A 139 39.47 -15.14 -23.39
N GLU A 140 39.34 -15.71 -22.18
CA GLU A 140 38.22 -16.56 -21.82
C GLU A 140 37.79 -16.30 -20.36
N MET A 141 36.62 -16.80 -19.99
CA MET A 141 36.13 -16.80 -18.60
C MET A 141 36.67 -18.02 -17.84
N HIS A 142 36.84 -17.86 -16.53
CA HIS A 142 37.27 -18.92 -15.61
C HIS A 142 36.40 -18.90 -14.34
N ASN A 143 36.20 -20.06 -13.69
CA ASN A 143 35.49 -20.12 -12.39
C ASN A 143 36.17 -19.33 -11.27
N SER A 144 37.40 -18.84 -11.48
CA SER A 144 38.13 -17.93 -10.59
C SER A 144 38.00 -16.45 -10.94
N SER A 145 37.41 -16.09 -12.10
CA SER A 145 37.23 -14.70 -12.54
C SER A 145 35.84 -14.15 -12.24
N ILE A 146 34.81 -15.01 -12.16
CA ILE A 146 33.41 -14.61 -12.02
C ILE A 146 32.67 -15.49 -11.02
N SER A 147 31.67 -14.93 -10.34
CA SER A 147 30.72 -15.67 -9.51
C SER A 147 29.31 -15.10 -9.63
N GLY A 148 28.31 -15.97 -9.60
CA GLY A 148 26.88 -15.63 -9.54
C GLY A 148 26.06 -16.91 -9.34
N ASN A 149 24.83 -16.92 -9.83
CA ASN A 149 23.95 -18.09 -9.87
C ASN A 149 24.28 -19.06 -11.02
N GLY A 150 25.13 -18.63 -11.96
CA GLY A 150 25.58 -19.40 -13.13
C GLY A 150 26.88 -20.18 -12.92
N THR A 151 27.50 -20.57 -14.02
CA THR A 151 28.77 -21.32 -14.04
C THR A 151 29.56 -21.02 -15.31
N VAL A 152 30.86 -21.30 -15.30
CA VAL A 152 31.70 -21.21 -16.51
C VAL A 152 31.67 -22.54 -17.28
N ALA A 153 31.20 -22.46 -18.53
CA ALA A 153 31.23 -23.54 -19.51
C ALA A 153 32.22 -23.20 -20.64
N LYS A 154 32.30 -24.06 -21.67
CA LYS A 154 33.13 -23.84 -22.87
C LYS A 154 32.32 -24.00 -24.14
N SER A 155 32.51 -23.08 -25.08
CA SER A 155 32.10 -23.23 -26.47
C SER A 155 33.35 -23.47 -27.32
N GLY A 156 33.48 -24.68 -27.88
CA GLY A 156 34.75 -25.14 -28.44
C GLY A 156 35.87 -25.10 -27.38
N SER A 157 36.89 -24.28 -27.61
CA SER A 157 37.99 -24.06 -26.65
C SER A 157 37.71 -22.94 -25.63
N THR A 158 36.82 -22.00 -25.94
CA THR A 158 36.67 -20.72 -25.24
C THR A 158 35.70 -20.81 -24.08
N GLY A 159 36.17 -20.47 -22.88
CA GLY A 159 35.38 -20.34 -21.66
C GLY A 159 34.47 -19.12 -21.67
N TYR A 160 33.22 -19.31 -21.26
CA TYR A 160 32.21 -18.27 -21.10
C TYR A 160 31.38 -18.56 -19.84
N TYR A 161 30.83 -17.54 -19.20
CA TYR A 161 29.92 -17.70 -18.07
C TYR A 161 28.48 -17.64 -18.56
N TYR A 162 27.60 -18.40 -17.91
CA TYR A 162 26.15 -18.32 -18.12
C TYR A 162 25.40 -18.74 -16.86
N ALA A 163 24.28 -18.08 -16.58
CA ALA A 163 23.22 -18.58 -15.72
C ALA A 163 21.91 -18.78 -16.49
N ILE A 164 21.04 -19.60 -15.91
CA ILE A 164 19.66 -19.80 -16.37
C ILE A 164 18.77 -19.44 -15.20
N ALA A 165 17.78 -18.59 -15.43
CA ALA A 165 16.82 -18.21 -14.40
C ALA A 165 16.17 -19.46 -13.80
N ASN A 166 16.08 -19.51 -12.47
CA ASN A 166 15.48 -20.63 -11.77
C ASN A 166 13.97 -20.72 -12.10
N SER A 167 13.44 -21.92 -12.34
CA SER A 167 12.03 -22.15 -12.67
C SER A 167 11.05 -21.84 -11.52
N THR A 168 11.54 -21.54 -10.33
CA THR A 168 10.72 -21.00 -9.22
C THR A 168 10.58 -19.47 -9.24
N LEU A 169 11.31 -18.76 -10.09
CA LEU A 169 11.21 -17.30 -10.21
C LEU A 169 9.92 -16.90 -10.95
N PRO A 170 9.26 -15.78 -10.58
CA PRO A 170 8.05 -15.32 -11.25
C PRO A 170 8.25 -15.17 -12.77
N GLY A 171 7.30 -15.60 -13.59
CA GLY A 171 7.33 -15.46 -15.05
C GLY A 171 8.23 -16.45 -15.81
N ASN A 172 9.33 -16.90 -15.22
CA ASN A 172 10.28 -17.80 -15.89
C ASN A 172 9.74 -19.23 -16.07
N ASN A 173 10.00 -19.84 -17.23
CA ASN A 173 9.48 -21.15 -17.65
C ASN A 173 7.94 -21.27 -17.51
N MET A 174 7.24 -20.16 -17.73
CA MET A 174 5.78 -20.08 -17.74
C MET A 174 5.24 -20.01 -19.17
N ASN A 175 4.00 -20.47 -19.34
CA ASN A 175 3.28 -20.25 -20.57
C ASN A 175 2.69 -18.83 -20.61
N PHE A 176 2.73 -18.18 -21.78
CA PHE A 176 2.15 -16.86 -22.01
C PHE A 176 1.17 -16.88 -23.20
N VAL A 177 0.49 -15.76 -23.44
CA VAL A 177 -0.35 -15.52 -24.63
C VAL A 177 -0.11 -14.12 -25.16
N TYR A 178 -0.36 -13.89 -26.46
CA TYR A 178 -0.31 -12.55 -27.04
C TYR A 178 -1.61 -11.76 -26.76
N PRO A 179 -1.57 -10.43 -26.59
CA PRO A 179 -0.36 -9.60 -26.61
C PRO A 179 0.45 -9.70 -25.31
N MET A 180 1.78 -9.71 -25.44
CA MET A 180 2.74 -9.81 -24.34
C MET A 180 3.61 -8.54 -24.26
N LYS A 181 4.07 -8.19 -23.05
CA LYS A 181 5.14 -7.21 -22.84
C LYS A 181 6.30 -7.89 -22.14
N LEU A 182 7.49 -7.69 -22.67
CA LEU A 182 8.74 -8.22 -22.16
C LEU A 182 9.73 -7.05 -22.01
N GLN A 183 10.49 -7.06 -20.92
CA GLN A 183 11.57 -6.12 -20.64
C GLN A 183 12.79 -6.90 -20.19
N LEU A 184 13.95 -6.51 -20.71
CA LEU A 184 15.28 -7.02 -20.37
C LEU A 184 16.10 -5.84 -19.86
N LYS A 185 16.95 -6.03 -18.86
CA LYS A 185 17.68 -4.94 -18.21
C LYS A 185 18.95 -5.47 -17.57
N VAL A 186 20.05 -4.84 -17.92
CA VAL A 186 21.36 -5.04 -17.30
C VAL A 186 21.77 -3.77 -16.56
N LEU A 187 22.40 -3.94 -15.41
CA LEU A 187 22.83 -2.85 -14.53
C LEU A 187 24.24 -3.17 -14.03
N SER A 188 25.23 -2.38 -14.46
CA SER A 188 26.58 -2.39 -13.88
C SER A 188 26.58 -1.60 -12.57
N THR A 189 27.23 -2.16 -11.55
CA THR A 189 27.51 -1.50 -10.28
C THR A 189 28.85 -1.95 -9.71
N ILE A 190 29.40 -1.13 -8.80
CA ILE A 190 30.39 -1.60 -7.83
C ILE A 190 29.66 -2.04 -6.57
N ASN A 191 29.80 -3.32 -6.21
CA ASN A 191 29.14 -3.88 -5.04
C ASN A 191 29.83 -3.49 -3.72
N SER A 192 29.24 -3.89 -2.59
CA SER A 192 29.72 -3.52 -1.24
C SER A 192 31.15 -3.97 -0.90
N ASN A 193 31.74 -4.89 -1.67
CA ASN A 193 33.12 -5.33 -1.53
C ASN A 193 34.09 -4.61 -2.49
N GLY A 194 33.64 -3.59 -3.21
CA GLY A 194 34.44 -2.85 -4.19
C GLY A 194 34.68 -3.60 -5.51
N LYS A 195 33.83 -4.57 -5.85
CA LYS A 195 33.96 -5.41 -7.06
C LYS A 195 32.94 -5.03 -8.12
N PRO A 196 33.27 -5.09 -9.43
CA PRO A 196 32.30 -4.91 -10.50
C PRO A 196 31.28 -6.03 -10.50
N GLU A 197 30.02 -5.69 -10.68
CA GLU A 197 28.87 -6.59 -10.62
C GLU A 197 27.83 -6.18 -11.67
N VAL A 198 27.44 -7.11 -12.54
CA VAL A 198 26.32 -6.93 -13.47
C VAL A 198 25.11 -7.70 -12.94
N ALA A 199 24.03 -6.97 -12.64
CA ALA A 199 22.74 -7.57 -12.38
C ALA A 199 21.97 -7.78 -13.69
N PHE A 200 21.43 -8.98 -13.89
CA PHE A 200 20.58 -9.37 -15.01
C PHE A 200 19.12 -9.44 -14.55
N LEU A 201 18.24 -8.67 -15.19
CA LEU A 201 16.85 -8.51 -14.78
C LEU A 201 15.86 -8.58 -15.93
N TYR A 202 14.78 -9.34 -15.74
CA TYR A 202 13.64 -9.35 -16.67
C TYR A 202 12.34 -8.84 -16.01
N ASN A 203 11.38 -8.49 -16.86
CA ASN A 203 9.98 -8.30 -16.48
C ASN A 203 9.07 -8.66 -17.66
N ASP A 204 8.33 -9.75 -17.51
CA ASP A 204 7.42 -10.35 -18.51
C ASP A 204 5.93 -10.09 -18.21
N GLY A 205 5.66 -9.25 -17.20
CA GLY A 205 4.32 -9.00 -16.65
C GLY A 205 4.14 -9.47 -15.20
N TYR A 206 5.03 -10.31 -14.67
CA TYR A 206 4.99 -10.74 -13.26
C TYR A 206 5.75 -9.82 -12.30
N GLY A 207 6.36 -8.74 -12.80
CA GLY A 207 7.17 -7.80 -12.02
C GLY A 207 8.65 -7.90 -12.39
N TRP A 208 9.48 -7.04 -11.79
CA TRP A 208 10.92 -7.09 -11.98
C TRP A 208 11.53 -8.23 -11.17
N VAL A 209 12.30 -9.09 -11.85
CA VAL A 209 13.06 -10.18 -11.24
C VAL A 209 14.52 -10.00 -11.63
N THR A 210 15.40 -9.92 -10.65
CA THR A 210 16.84 -10.17 -10.83
C THR A 210 17.08 -11.66 -10.73
N PHE A 211 17.63 -12.28 -11.77
CA PHE A 211 17.89 -13.74 -11.77
C PHE A 211 19.36 -14.09 -11.64
N ASP A 212 20.27 -13.16 -11.97
CA ASP A 212 21.69 -13.27 -11.65
C ASP A 212 22.33 -11.93 -11.30
N ASN A 213 23.39 -11.99 -10.47
CA ASN A 213 24.31 -10.90 -10.13
C ASN A 213 25.74 -11.39 -10.39
N ALA A 214 26.20 -11.27 -11.63
CA ALA A 214 27.52 -11.67 -12.07
C ALA A 214 28.60 -10.73 -11.51
N THR A 215 29.32 -11.19 -10.48
CA THR A 215 30.43 -10.46 -9.84
C THR A 215 31.78 -10.85 -10.44
N PHE A 216 32.58 -9.88 -10.86
CA PHE A 216 33.95 -10.08 -11.36
C PHE A 216 34.93 -10.22 -10.18
N ILE A 217 35.00 -11.42 -9.60
CA ILE A 217 35.71 -11.69 -8.34
C ILE A 217 37.23 -11.52 -8.38
N PHE A 218 37.86 -11.53 -9.57
CA PHE A 218 39.30 -11.29 -9.70
C PHE A 218 39.70 -9.82 -9.47
N ALA A 219 38.80 -8.87 -9.76
CA ALA A 219 39.08 -7.44 -9.65
C ALA A 219 39.15 -7.04 -8.17
N ASN A 220 40.25 -6.41 -7.74
CA ASN A 220 40.51 -6.08 -6.34
C ASN A 220 41.06 -4.65 -6.14
N HIS A 221 41.33 -3.95 -7.25
CA HIS A 221 41.92 -2.61 -7.30
C HIS A 221 41.20 -1.77 -8.37
N VAL A 222 39.87 -1.84 -8.42
CA VAL A 222 39.07 -1.12 -9.42
C VAL A 222 39.37 0.38 -9.35
N THR A 223 39.92 0.93 -10.43
CA THR A 223 40.29 2.35 -10.55
C THR A 223 39.26 3.16 -11.32
N SER A 224 38.50 2.51 -12.21
CA SER A 224 37.38 3.10 -12.93
C SER A 224 36.37 2.03 -13.35
N ASP A 225 35.09 2.40 -13.37
CA ASP A 225 33.98 1.61 -13.90
C ASP A 225 33.23 2.53 -14.87
N LEU A 226 33.30 2.22 -16.17
CA LEU A 226 32.60 3.01 -17.18
C LEU A 226 31.14 2.53 -17.34
N GLY A 227 30.80 1.36 -16.80
CA GLY A 227 29.57 0.66 -17.11
C GLY A 227 29.58 0.13 -18.53
N PHE A 228 28.44 0.22 -19.21
CA PHE A 228 28.29 -0.20 -20.59
C PHE A 228 28.70 0.90 -21.55
N VAL A 229 29.52 0.58 -22.55
CA VAL A 229 30.15 1.53 -23.48
C VAL A 229 29.59 1.33 -24.89
N VAL A 230 29.28 2.46 -25.54
CA VAL A 230 29.01 2.53 -26.98
C VAL A 230 30.02 3.49 -27.60
N ASN A 231 30.74 3.09 -28.65
CA ASN A 231 31.80 3.87 -29.27
C ASN A 231 31.97 3.50 -30.76
N GLY A 232 31.51 4.36 -31.66
CA GLY A 232 31.61 4.13 -33.10
C GLY A 232 32.96 4.48 -33.74
N SER A 233 33.95 4.95 -32.96
CA SER A 233 35.28 5.31 -33.48
C SER A 233 36.26 4.13 -33.51
N GLU A 234 36.01 3.06 -32.76
CA GLU A 234 36.91 1.92 -32.67
C GLU A 234 36.21 0.61 -32.33
N TYR A 235 36.92 -0.49 -32.59
CA TYR A 235 36.55 -1.84 -32.19
C TYR A 235 37.20 -2.14 -30.84
N ASN A 236 36.54 -2.97 -30.02
CA ASN A 236 37.03 -3.41 -28.71
C ASN A 236 38.28 -4.33 -28.83
N PRO A 237 38.94 -4.72 -27.73
CA PRO A 237 40.16 -5.55 -27.76
C PRO A 237 39.97 -6.95 -28.34
N PHE A 238 38.73 -7.42 -28.48
CA PHE A 238 38.37 -8.64 -29.20
C PHE A 238 38.29 -8.44 -30.72
N GLY A 239 38.08 -7.22 -31.21
CA GLY A 239 37.79 -6.92 -32.62
C GLY A 239 36.29 -7.01 -32.96
N ALA A 240 35.44 -6.89 -31.94
CA ALA A 240 34.00 -6.68 -32.02
C ALA A 240 33.66 -5.21 -31.72
N TYR A 241 32.38 -4.84 -31.67
CA TYR A 241 31.98 -3.43 -31.51
C TYR A 241 31.91 -3.02 -30.04
N TYR A 242 32.03 -1.72 -29.78
CA TYR A 242 31.42 -1.12 -28.60
C TYR A 242 30.04 -0.63 -29.00
N ASP A 243 29.04 -1.50 -28.91
CA ASP A 243 27.66 -1.19 -29.25
C ASP A 243 26.69 -1.64 -28.15
N ALA A 244 25.41 -1.34 -28.39
CA ALA A 244 24.30 -1.84 -27.62
C ALA A 244 23.18 -2.24 -28.59
N GLU A 245 22.71 -3.48 -28.50
CA GLU A 245 21.73 -4.05 -29.42
C GLU A 245 20.61 -4.78 -28.68
N LEU A 246 19.38 -4.68 -29.20
CA LEU A 246 18.23 -5.50 -28.80
C LEU A 246 17.67 -6.14 -30.07
N ILE A 247 17.93 -7.44 -30.23
CA ILE A 247 17.72 -8.16 -31.48
C ILE A 247 16.79 -9.36 -31.33
N LEU A 248 16.33 -9.88 -32.46
CA LEU A 248 15.75 -11.20 -32.65
C LEU A 248 16.80 -12.07 -33.36
N GLY A 249 16.96 -13.29 -32.88
CA GLY A 249 17.83 -14.30 -33.48
C GLY A 249 17.31 -15.71 -33.25
N GLY A 250 18.01 -16.72 -33.75
CA GLY A 250 17.75 -18.12 -33.43
C GLY A 250 17.99 -18.47 -31.95
N PRO A 251 17.56 -19.67 -31.51
CA PRO A 251 17.55 -20.11 -30.11
C PRO A 251 18.92 -20.45 -29.47
N GLY A 252 20.02 -20.00 -30.06
CA GLY A 252 21.40 -20.24 -29.62
C GLY A 252 22.16 -21.26 -30.48
N GLY A 253 23.48 -21.13 -30.56
CA GLY A 253 24.39 -22.06 -31.26
C GLY A 253 24.78 -21.63 -32.67
N GLY A 254 24.68 -20.35 -33.00
CA GLY A 254 24.84 -19.83 -34.37
C GLY A 254 23.73 -20.28 -35.33
N THR A 255 22.54 -20.57 -34.80
CA THR A 255 21.36 -21.00 -35.57
C THR A 255 20.62 -19.81 -36.16
N ASP A 256 20.14 -19.95 -37.40
CA ASP A 256 19.20 -19.02 -38.00
C ASP A 256 17.74 -19.45 -37.81
N THR A 257 16.86 -18.47 -37.61
CA THR A 257 15.40 -18.62 -37.61
C THR A 257 14.76 -17.79 -38.73
N ASN A 258 13.57 -18.16 -39.18
CA ASN A 258 12.78 -17.42 -40.17
C ASN A 258 11.48 -16.91 -39.53
N ASP A 259 11.20 -15.61 -39.64
CA ASP A 259 9.89 -15.06 -39.26
C ASP A 259 8.80 -15.54 -40.23
N THR A 260 7.72 -16.10 -39.68
CA THR A 260 6.54 -16.53 -40.46
C THR A 260 5.38 -15.56 -40.29
N SER A 261 5.33 -14.84 -39.15
CA SER A 261 4.36 -13.80 -38.87
C SER A 261 4.74 -13.05 -37.59
N SER A 262 5.09 -11.77 -37.71
CA SER A 262 5.38 -10.87 -36.61
C SER A 262 4.49 -9.63 -36.63
N ASN A 263 4.22 -9.09 -35.46
CA ASN A 263 3.76 -7.73 -35.24
C ASN A 263 4.20 -7.36 -33.82
N LEU A 264 5.36 -6.72 -33.72
CA LEU A 264 5.93 -6.34 -32.43
C LEU A 264 6.75 -5.05 -32.53
N SER A 265 7.11 -4.50 -31.37
CA SER A 265 7.94 -3.29 -31.30
C SER A 265 9.05 -3.43 -30.28
N LEU A 266 10.24 -2.96 -30.67
CA LEU A 266 11.44 -2.92 -29.87
C LEU A 266 11.78 -1.48 -29.45
N LYS A 267 12.30 -1.31 -28.25
CA LYS A 267 12.87 -0.06 -27.75
C LYS A 267 14.12 -0.38 -26.94
N LEU A 268 15.26 0.12 -27.39
CA LEU A 268 16.49 0.14 -26.61
C LEU A 268 16.60 1.49 -25.88
N GLN A 269 16.88 1.45 -24.59
CA GLN A 269 17.02 2.63 -23.74
C GLN A 269 18.27 2.55 -22.87
N TYR A 270 18.98 3.65 -22.67
CA TYR A 270 20.07 3.76 -21.71
C TYR A 270 19.69 4.63 -20.52
N TRP A 271 20.39 4.46 -19.40
CA TRP A 271 20.29 5.36 -18.25
C TRP A 271 21.14 6.61 -18.47
N ASN A 272 20.50 7.77 -18.61
CA ASN A 272 21.16 9.04 -18.97
C ASN A 272 21.60 9.89 -17.75
N GLY A 273 21.62 9.32 -16.55
CA GLY A 273 21.83 10.04 -15.28
C GLY A 273 20.54 10.51 -14.59
N HIS A 274 19.45 10.66 -15.34
CA HIS A 274 18.15 11.18 -14.87
C HIS A 274 17.00 10.18 -15.02
N ASN A 275 16.92 9.49 -16.16
CA ASN A 275 15.85 8.56 -16.54
C ASN A 275 16.35 7.56 -17.60
N TYR A 276 15.53 6.57 -17.94
CA TYR A 276 15.75 5.77 -19.15
C TYR A 276 15.29 6.54 -20.39
N GLN A 277 16.22 6.73 -21.34
CA GLN A 277 16.03 7.48 -22.59
C GLN A 277 16.27 6.55 -23.79
N GLN A 278 15.41 6.61 -24.81
CA GLN A 278 15.66 5.86 -26.05
C GLN A 278 16.93 6.37 -26.76
N ILE A 279 17.67 5.46 -27.40
CA ILE A 279 18.79 5.82 -28.29
C ILE A 279 18.33 6.81 -29.39
N SER A 280 19.23 7.70 -29.81
CA SER A 280 18.92 8.74 -30.83
C SER A 280 19.29 8.33 -32.25
N ASN A 281 20.09 7.28 -32.41
CA ASN A 281 20.43 6.68 -33.70
C ASN A 281 20.21 5.18 -33.56
N ALA A 282 19.69 4.54 -34.60
CA ALA A 282 19.37 3.12 -34.57
C ALA A 282 19.59 2.47 -35.93
N PHE A 283 20.14 1.26 -35.92
CA PHE A 283 20.26 0.35 -37.05
C PHE A 283 19.29 -0.82 -36.89
N ASN A 284 18.84 -1.40 -38.01
CA ASN A 284 17.91 -2.55 -38.03
C ASN A 284 18.55 -3.90 -37.68
N HIS A 285 19.82 -3.95 -37.33
CA HIS A 285 20.56 -5.18 -37.07
C HIS A 285 21.70 -4.97 -36.08
N GLY A 286 21.90 -5.97 -35.25
CA GLY A 286 23.11 -6.19 -34.48
C GLY A 286 24.21 -6.89 -35.28
N SER A 287 25.36 -7.12 -34.65
CA SER A 287 26.53 -7.75 -35.29
C SER A 287 27.30 -8.75 -34.42
N ASP A 288 27.26 -8.63 -33.10
CA ASP A 288 28.15 -9.42 -32.25
C ASP A 288 27.71 -10.87 -32.08
N THR A 289 26.39 -11.14 -32.14
CA THR A 289 25.84 -12.49 -31.95
C THR A 289 25.73 -13.28 -33.25
N ALA A 290 26.06 -14.57 -33.21
CA ALA A 290 26.05 -15.44 -34.39
C ALA A 290 24.65 -15.94 -34.79
N GLU A 291 23.64 -15.77 -33.94
CA GLU A 291 22.27 -16.23 -34.22
C GLU A 291 21.46 -15.20 -35.04
N GLY A 292 21.13 -15.54 -36.28
CA GLY A 292 20.35 -14.68 -37.17
C GLY A 292 18.85 -14.93 -37.18
N ILE A 293 18.11 -13.99 -37.78
CA ILE A 293 16.74 -14.15 -38.24
C ILE A 293 16.59 -13.64 -39.69
N SER A 294 15.66 -14.25 -40.44
CA SER A 294 15.30 -13.87 -41.82
C SER A 294 13.82 -13.53 -41.96
N ASN A 295 13.47 -12.84 -43.04
CA ASN A 295 12.12 -12.43 -43.42
C ASN A 295 11.48 -11.46 -42.41
N ILE A 296 12.27 -10.54 -41.85
CA ILE A 296 11.78 -9.50 -40.94
C ILE A 296 12.26 -8.08 -41.34
N ILE A 297 11.29 -7.17 -41.48
CA ILE A 297 11.50 -5.74 -41.69
C ILE A 297 11.44 -5.07 -40.32
N SER A 298 12.59 -4.56 -39.87
CA SER A 298 12.66 -3.58 -38.79
C SER A 298 12.60 -2.16 -39.36
N SER A 299 11.61 -1.37 -38.95
CA SER A 299 11.43 0.02 -39.39
C SER A 299 11.38 1.01 -38.23
N GLY A 300 12.04 2.16 -38.41
CA GLY A 300 12.07 3.24 -37.44
C GLY A 300 10.74 3.99 -37.40
N GLU A 301 10.10 4.03 -36.23
CA GLU A 301 8.75 4.56 -36.05
C GLU A 301 8.62 5.36 -34.74
N PHE A 302 7.59 6.20 -34.63
CA PHE A 302 7.31 6.91 -33.38
C PHE A 302 5.81 7.13 -33.09
N SER A 303 5.48 7.16 -31.81
CA SER A 303 4.13 7.43 -31.34
C SER A 303 3.73 8.89 -31.59
N LYS A 304 2.76 9.14 -32.47
CA LYS A 304 2.17 10.47 -32.68
C LYS A 304 1.53 11.09 -31.43
N VAL A 305 1.21 10.29 -30.42
CA VAL A 305 0.62 10.74 -29.15
C VAL A 305 1.70 11.06 -28.11
N SER A 306 2.67 10.16 -27.90
CA SER A 306 3.65 10.25 -26.80
C SER A 306 5.07 10.61 -27.22
N GLY A 307 5.31 10.82 -28.51
CA GLY A 307 6.65 11.02 -29.10
C GLY A 307 7.58 9.81 -29.04
N SER A 308 7.25 8.74 -28.30
CA SER A 308 8.14 7.59 -28.15
C SER A 308 8.55 6.97 -29.47
N VAL A 309 9.85 7.10 -29.77
CA VAL A 309 10.56 6.36 -30.81
C VAL A 309 10.62 4.87 -30.47
N LEU A 310 10.70 4.01 -31.50
CA LEU A 310 10.78 2.55 -31.45
C LEU A 310 11.21 1.99 -32.82
N ALA A 311 11.58 0.70 -32.85
CA ALA A 311 11.57 -0.09 -34.08
C ALA A 311 10.28 -0.93 -34.13
N MET A 312 9.65 -1.02 -35.31
CA MET A 312 8.54 -1.93 -35.59
C MET A 312 9.06 -3.12 -36.38
N GLU A 313 8.73 -4.33 -35.95
CA GLU A 313 9.11 -5.57 -36.61
C GLU A 313 7.89 -6.20 -37.29
N THR A 314 8.01 -6.49 -38.58
CA THR A 314 6.96 -7.06 -39.44
C THR A 314 7.53 -8.00 -40.51
N PRO A 315 6.77 -8.96 -41.08
CA PRO A 315 7.32 -9.92 -42.04
C PRO A 315 7.70 -9.31 -43.38
N GLY A 316 8.81 -9.80 -43.95
CA GLY A 316 9.38 -9.41 -45.24
C GLY A 316 10.87 -9.12 -45.11
N SER A 317 11.63 -9.11 -46.21
CA SER A 317 13.07 -8.81 -46.15
C SER A 317 13.39 -7.34 -46.40
N SER A 318 14.44 -6.83 -45.76
CA SER A 318 14.90 -5.45 -45.87
C SER A 318 16.44 -5.35 -46.00
N SER A 319 16.95 -4.19 -46.43
CA SER A 319 18.39 -3.92 -46.48
C SER A 319 18.92 -3.52 -45.10
N LEU A 320 20.06 -4.08 -44.70
CA LEU A 320 20.72 -3.74 -43.43
C LEU A 320 21.26 -2.30 -43.43
N GLY A 321 20.85 -1.48 -42.45
CA GLY A 321 21.20 -0.06 -42.38
C GLY A 321 20.57 0.71 -41.22
N GLN A 322 20.77 2.03 -41.22
CA GLN A 322 20.25 2.94 -40.20
C GLN A 322 18.75 3.20 -40.43
N ILE A 323 17.91 2.96 -39.41
CA ILE A 323 16.46 3.15 -39.45
C ILE A 323 15.99 4.50 -38.92
N TYR A 324 16.77 5.15 -38.07
CA TYR A 324 16.63 6.58 -37.73
C TYR A 324 17.93 7.15 -37.16
N SER A 325 18.04 8.48 -37.20
CA SER A 325 19.16 9.26 -36.71
C SER A 325 18.71 10.41 -35.81
N TYR A 326 19.65 11.09 -35.17
CA TYR A 326 19.38 12.33 -34.42
C TYR A 326 18.71 13.43 -35.27
N LYS A 327 18.76 13.34 -36.60
CA LYS A 327 18.08 14.28 -37.52
C LYS A 327 16.60 14.01 -37.68
N ASP A 328 16.14 12.80 -37.36
CA ASP A 328 14.77 12.33 -37.52
C ASP A 328 13.97 12.46 -36.21
N VAL A 329 14.67 12.57 -35.08
CA VAL A 329 14.14 12.71 -33.72
C VAL A 329 14.54 14.06 -33.10
N GLY A 330 13.98 14.43 -31.96
CA GLY A 330 14.41 15.57 -31.16
C GLY A 330 14.58 15.19 -29.69
N ILE A 331 15.37 15.99 -28.95
CA ILE A 331 15.61 15.81 -27.53
C ILE A 331 14.77 16.82 -26.74
N LEU A 332 13.92 16.33 -25.85
CA LEU A 332 13.31 17.13 -24.79
C LEU A 332 14.20 17.05 -23.53
N ASN A 333 14.76 18.19 -23.12
CA ASN A 333 15.43 18.34 -21.83
C ASN A 333 14.50 19.11 -20.89
N LEU A 334 14.19 18.54 -19.72
CA LEU A 334 13.45 19.20 -18.66
C LEU A 334 14.37 19.42 -17.46
N SER A 335 14.46 20.66 -16.98
CA SER A 335 15.08 21.01 -15.69
C SER A 335 14.00 21.38 -14.67
N THR A 336 14.16 20.99 -13.41
CA THR A 336 13.14 21.18 -12.37
C THR A 336 13.71 21.25 -10.94
N THR A 337 12.96 21.84 -10.00
CA THR A 337 13.30 21.81 -8.57
C THR A 337 12.93 20.51 -7.85
N LEU A 338 12.11 19.64 -8.47
CA LEU A 338 11.84 18.30 -7.91
C LEU A 338 13.08 17.41 -8.03
N ARG A 339 13.63 16.92 -6.92
CA ARG A 339 14.76 15.97 -6.92
C ARG A 339 14.45 14.71 -7.74
N SER A 340 13.21 14.24 -7.69
CA SER A 340 12.69 13.10 -8.44
C SER A 340 11.18 13.20 -8.59
N GLY A 341 10.62 12.55 -9.60
CA GLY A 341 9.19 12.59 -9.89
C GLY A 341 8.85 11.83 -11.17
N ILE A 342 7.74 12.22 -11.79
CA ILE A 342 7.28 11.64 -13.05
C ILE A 342 7.07 12.74 -14.09
N LEU A 343 7.74 12.63 -15.23
CA LEU A 343 7.48 13.41 -16.42
C LEU A 343 6.46 12.66 -17.30
N SER A 344 5.35 13.29 -17.63
CA SER A 344 4.36 12.79 -18.58
C SER A 344 4.49 13.52 -19.91
N VAL A 345 4.64 12.78 -21.01
CA VAL A 345 4.65 13.29 -22.39
C VAL A 345 3.52 12.62 -23.17
N GLY A 346 2.52 13.40 -23.58
CA GLY A 346 1.34 12.86 -24.28
C GLY A 346 0.59 11.80 -23.47
N GLY A 347 0.57 11.95 -22.14
CA GLY A 347 0.01 10.98 -21.19
C GLY A 347 0.90 9.78 -20.86
N ARG A 348 2.05 9.59 -21.53
CA ARG A 348 3.00 8.54 -21.17
C ARG A 348 3.92 9.02 -20.05
N ARG A 349 3.90 8.30 -18.93
CA ARG A 349 4.72 8.57 -17.73
C ARG A 349 6.15 8.03 -17.87
N HIS A 350 7.12 8.82 -17.40
CA HIS A 350 8.55 8.54 -17.34
C HIS A 350 9.06 8.98 -15.96
N ASP A 351 9.50 8.03 -15.13
CA ASP A 351 10.11 8.34 -13.84
C ASP A 351 11.48 9.01 -14.05
N PHE A 352 11.81 10.01 -13.23
CA PHE A 352 13.08 10.71 -13.29
C PHE A 352 13.66 11.01 -11.89
N GLN A 353 14.97 11.26 -11.86
CA GLN A 353 15.71 11.73 -10.69
C GLN A 353 16.75 12.80 -11.08
N ASN A 354 17.46 13.31 -10.07
CA ASN A 354 18.52 14.31 -10.22
C ASN A 354 18.04 15.60 -10.92
N TYR A 355 16.88 16.12 -10.51
CA TYR A 355 16.42 17.48 -10.88
C TYR A 355 16.12 17.73 -12.36
N GLY A 356 15.94 16.67 -13.17
CA GLY A 356 15.60 16.81 -14.58
C GLY A 356 15.27 15.50 -15.27
N ALA A 357 14.97 15.56 -16.56
CA ALA A 357 14.74 14.40 -17.42
C ALA A 357 15.12 14.73 -18.87
N ASN A 358 15.73 13.77 -19.59
CA ASN A 358 16.00 13.87 -21.02
C ASN A 358 15.26 12.76 -21.78
N LEU A 359 14.54 13.11 -22.84
CA LEU A 359 13.76 12.17 -23.64
C LEU A 359 14.03 12.36 -25.13
N THR A 360 14.36 11.27 -25.81
CA THR A 360 14.39 11.18 -27.28
C THR A 360 12.97 10.94 -27.78
N LEU A 361 12.45 11.87 -28.58
CA LEU A 361 11.08 11.89 -29.07
C LEU A 361 11.05 12.12 -30.59
N GLY A 362 10.10 11.51 -31.28
CA GLY A 362 9.80 11.89 -32.67
C GLY A 362 9.22 13.31 -32.76
N PRO A 363 9.17 13.91 -33.96
CA PRO A 363 8.67 15.28 -34.13
C PRO A 363 7.16 15.38 -33.89
N GLY A 364 6.74 16.45 -33.20
CA GLY A 364 5.33 16.69 -32.88
C GLY A 364 5.13 17.70 -31.75
N ASN A 365 3.87 18.05 -31.51
CA ASN A 365 3.48 18.91 -30.38
C ASN A 365 2.84 18.06 -29.28
N TYR A 366 3.43 18.04 -28.10
CA TYR A 366 3.05 17.16 -26.99
C TYR A 366 2.59 17.96 -25.77
N SER A 367 1.57 17.45 -25.07
CA SER A 367 1.27 17.89 -23.70
C SER A 367 2.34 17.34 -22.75
N ILE A 368 2.87 18.22 -21.91
CA ILE A 368 3.89 17.92 -20.92
C ILE A 368 3.29 18.17 -19.53
N ALA A 369 3.46 17.23 -18.61
CA ALA A 369 2.97 17.38 -17.24
C ALA A 369 3.96 16.74 -16.25
N LEU A 370 4.27 17.46 -15.18
CA LEU A 370 5.23 17.06 -14.14
C LEU A 370 4.48 16.69 -12.87
N TYR A 371 4.76 15.52 -12.30
CA TYR A 371 4.14 15.01 -11.09
C TYR A 371 5.20 14.75 -10.02
N ASN A 372 4.84 15.00 -8.76
CA ASN A 372 5.65 14.57 -7.63
C ASN A 372 5.36 13.09 -7.30
N SER A 373 6.41 12.33 -6.98
CA SER A 373 6.34 10.93 -6.55
C SER A 373 5.33 10.64 -5.43
N THR A 374 5.09 11.58 -4.49
CA THR A 374 4.13 11.38 -3.39
C THR A 374 2.67 11.61 -3.78
N ASN A 375 2.40 12.22 -4.93
CA ASN A 375 1.05 12.39 -5.49
C ASN A 375 1.11 12.28 -7.02
N PRO A 376 1.18 11.05 -7.57
CA PRO A 376 1.45 10.81 -8.98
C PRO A 376 0.24 11.11 -9.91
N ASP A 377 -0.91 11.51 -9.37
CA ASP A 377 -2.15 11.65 -10.13
C ASP A 377 -2.52 13.10 -10.49
N ILE A 378 -1.86 14.09 -9.87
CA ILE A 378 -2.09 15.51 -10.16
C ILE A 378 -0.76 16.20 -10.47
N PRO A 379 -0.66 16.93 -11.61
CA PRO A 379 0.56 17.61 -11.96
C PRO A 379 0.81 18.81 -11.05
N VAL A 380 2.07 19.04 -10.70
CA VAL A 380 2.54 20.27 -10.01
C VAL A 380 2.83 21.39 -11.01
N TRP A 381 2.99 21.02 -12.29
CA TRP A 381 3.28 21.91 -13.41
C TRP A 381 2.89 21.20 -14.72
N ASP A 382 2.32 21.94 -15.68
CA ASP A 382 2.05 21.45 -17.03
C ASP A 382 2.37 22.51 -18.09
N SER A 383 2.49 22.05 -19.34
CA SER A 383 2.84 22.87 -20.49
C SER A 383 2.59 22.12 -21.82
N THR A 384 2.97 22.73 -22.94
CA THR A 384 3.05 22.07 -24.25
C THR A 384 4.44 22.28 -24.85
N ALA A 385 4.91 21.31 -25.63
CA ALA A 385 6.23 21.35 -26.25
C ALA A 385 6.16 20.90 -27.70
N ASN A 386 6.62 21.78 -28.60
CA ASN A 386 6.87 21.44 -29.99
C ASN A 386 8.29 20.87 -30.13
N ILE A 387 8.40 19.63 -30.54
CA ILE A 387 9.65 18.92 -30.80
C ILE A 387 9.82 18.84 -32.32
N SER A 388 10.93 19.38 -32.82
CA SER A 388 11.31 19.29 -34.23
C SER A 388 12.39 18.24 -34.45
N ALA A 389 12.46 17.68 -35.64
CA ALA A 389 13.54 16.77 -36.03
C ALA A 389 14.91 17.50 -35.97
N GLY A 390 15.93 16.89 -35.37
CA GLY A 390 17.24 17.51 -35.11
C GLY A 390 17.27 18.54 -33.98
N SER A 391 16.16 18.79 -33.26
CA SER A 391 16.08 19.84 -32.25
C SER A 391 16.48 19.40 -30.83
N TYR A 392 17.00 20.34 -30.07
CA TYR A 392 17.15 20.26 -28.61
C TYR A 392 16.20 21.27 -27.97
N THR A 393 15.11 20.79 -27.37
CA THR A 393 14.08 21.61 -26.73
C THR A 393 14.27 21.57 -25.22
N ALA A 394 14.76 22.68 -24.66
CA ALA A 394 14.90 22.85 -23.21
C ALA A 394 13.62 23.43 -22.59
N LEU A 395 13.13 22.83 -21.51
CA LEU A 395 12.04 23.31 -20.67
C LEU A 395 12.50 23.46 -19.21
N ALA A 396 11.91 24.43 -18.52
CA ALA A 396 12.17 24.70 -17.11
C ALA A 396 10.86 24.67 -16.32
N ALA A 397 10.69 23.67 -15.45
CA ALA A 397 9.56 23.53 -14.55
C ALA A 397 9.95 24.00 -13.14
N TYR A 398 9.75 25.30 -12.90
CA TYR A 398 10.01 26.00 -11.64
C TYR A 398 8.74 26.72 -11.15
N GLY A 399 8.82 27.34 -9.96
CA GLY A 399 7.75 28.20 -9.43
C GLY A 399 6.67 27.48 -8.61
N PHE A 400 6.95 26.23 -8.19
CA PHE A 400 6.18 25.50 -7.18
C PHE A 400 7.08 25.18 -5.98
N TYR A 401 6.45 25.11 -4.80
CA TYR A 401 7.10 25.09 -3.49
C TYR A 401 6.48 24.02 -2.61
N ALA A 402 7.28 23.38 -1.76
CA ALA A 402 6.82 22.36 -0.83
C ALA A 402 6.00 23.01 0.30
N VAL A 403 4.75 22.59 0.44
CA VAL A 403 3.90 22.90 1.59
C VAL A 403 3.75 21.66 2.44
N THR A 404 4.28 21.74 3.65
CA THR A 404 4.29 20.65 4.64
C THR A 404 3.18 20.89 5.66
N PHE A 405 2.17 20.02 5.71
CA PHE A 405 1.16 20.00 6.76
C PHE A 405 1.63 19.08 7.88
N SER A 406 1.80 19.62 9.08
CA SER A 406 2.27 18.88 10.26
C SER A 406 1.18 18.85 11.32
N GLU A 407 0.72 17.66 11.71
CA GLU A 407 -0.36 17.50 12.70
C GLU A 407 0.17 17.38 14.13
N SER A 408 -0.65 17.82 15.08
CA SER A 408 -0.44 17.57 16.50
C SER A 408 -1.77 17.43 17.24
N GLY A 409 -1.76 16.59 18.27
CA GLY A 409 -2.87 16.43 19.21
C GLY A 409 -3.76 15.22 18.94
N LEU A 410 -3.62 14.50 17.82
CA LEU A 410 -4.24 13.18 17.67
C LEU A 410 -3.43 12.08 18.39
N PRO A 411 -4.08 10.99 18.85
CA PRO A 411 -3.38 9.78 19.27
C PRO A 411 -2.57 9.15 18.12
N GLN A 412 -1.40 8.59 18.42
CA GLN A 412 -0.51 7.98 17.43
C GLN A 412 -1.23 6.93 16.55
N GLY A 413 -1.02 6.99 15.23
CA GLY A 413 -1.68 6.09 14.25
C GLY A 413 -3.11 6.50 13.85
N SER A 414 -3.65 7.58 14.43
CA SER A 414 -4.96 8.11 14.04
C SER A 414 -4.96 8.61 12.60
N GLY A 415 -6.05 8.34 11.88
CA GLY A 415 -6.23 8.84 10.51
C GLY A 415 -6.61 10.31 10.49
N TRP A 416 -5.86 11.12 9.75
CA TRP A 416 -6.21 12.49 9.39
C TRP A 416 -6.09 12.72 7.88
N TYR A 417 -6.65 13.83 7.42
CA TYR A 417 -6.82 14.14 6.00
C TYR A 417 -6.64 15.64 5.78
N VAL A 418 -6.02 16.00 4.65
CA VAL A 418 -5.95 17.37 4.11
C VAL A 418 -6.70 17.39 2.77
N ASN A 419 -7.59 18.37 2.60
CA ASN A 419 -8.23 18.63 1.32
C ASN A 419 -8.00 20.09 0.94
N ILE A 420 -7.34 20.32 -0.21
CA ILE A 420 -7.06 21.65 -0.75
C ILE A 420 -7.97 21.85 -1.96
N THR A 421 -8.72 22.94 -1.99
CA THR A 421 -9.69 23.23 -3.05
C THR A 421 -9.01 23.27 -4.42
N GLY A 422 -9.52 22.48 -5.37
CA GLY A 422 -8.94 22.33 -6.71
C GLY A 422 -7.82 21.28 -6.81
N MET A 423 -7.34 20.75 -5.68
CA MET A 423 -6.37 19.64 -5.64
C MET A 423 -7.07 18.32 -5.31
N GLY A 424 -6.30 17.23 -5.34
CA GLY A 424 -6.75 15.90 -4.97
C GLY A 424 -6.76 15.68 -3.47
N SER A 425 -7.43 14.62 -3.04
CA SER A 425 -7.41 14.14 -1.66
C SER A 425 -5.98 13.75 -1.24
N SER A 426 -5.57 14.09 -0.02
CA SER A 426 -4.32 13.58 0.58
C SER A 426 -4.32 12.07 0.80
N GLY A 427 -5.47 11.41 0.66
CA GLY A 427 -5.68 10.09 1.25
C GLY A 427 -5.66 10.13 2.78
N LYS A 428 -5.65 8.96 3.42
CA LYS A 428 -5.58 8.83 4.89
C LYS A 428 -4.11 8.93 5.33
N ILE A 429 -3.77 9.99 6.03
CA ILE A 429 -2.45 10.18 6.66
C ILE A 429 -2.51 9.55 8.06
N THR A 430 -1.51 8.74 8.43
CA THR A 430 -1.48 8.01 9.73
C THR A 430 -0.18 8.16 10.51
N ALA A 431 0.86 8.69 9.88
CA ALA A 431 2.16 8.99 10.48
C ALA A 431 2.85 10.05 9.62
N GLY A 432 3.64 10.91 10.28
CA GLY A 432 4.42 11.97 9.63
C GLY A 432 3.57 13.12 9.06
N ASP A 433 4.28 14.02 8.37
CA ASP A 433 3.70 15.19 7.73
C ASP A 433 3.16 14.85 6.33
N TYR A 434 2.21 15.65 5.84
CA TYR A 434 1.73 15.58 4.46
C TYR A 434 2.35 16.71 3.62
N ILE A 435 3.11 16.35 2.58
CA ILE A 435 3.80 17.30 1.70
C ILE A 435 3.11 17.36 0.34
N VAL A 436 2.74 18.56 -0.08
CA VAL A 436 2.20 18.87 -1.41
C VAL A 436 2.99 20.01 -2.04
N TYR A 437 3.26 19.96 -3.34
CA TYR A 437 3.89 21.06 -4.06
C TYR A 437 2.83 21.94 -4.71
N LEU A 438 2.90 23.24 -4.44
CA LEU A 438 1.93 24.24 -4.90
C LEU A 438 2.64 25.42 -5.56
N GLN A 439 2.04 26.00 -6.58
CA GLN A 439 2.54 27.22 -7.21
C GLN A 439 2.28 28.45 -6.31
N ASN A 440 2.82 29.61 -6.67
CA ASN A 440 2.48 30.86 -5.99
C ASN A 440 0.98 31.15 -6.07
N GLY A 441 0.33 31.37 -4.92
CA GLY A 441 -1.11 31.64 -4.88
C GLY A 441 -1.72 31.52 -3.49
N THR A 442 -2.99 31.92 -3.41
CA THR A 442 -3.85 31.69 -2.24
C THR A 442 -4.65 30.41 -2.42
N TYR A 443 -4.48 29.46 -1.51
CA TYR A 443 -5.19 28.19 -1.48
C TYR A 443 -6.14 28.13 -0.28
N TYR A 444 -7.29 27.49 -0.50
CA TYR A 444 -8.27 27.19 0.54
C TYR A 444 -8.14 25.70 0.87
N TYR A 445 -8.04 25.36 2.15
CA TYR A 445 -7.93 23.98 2.60
C TYR A 445 -8.81 23.71 3.82
N ASN A 446 -9.16 22.45 4.01
CA ASN A 446 -9.66 21.93 5.27
C ASN A 446 -8.84 20.73 5.73
N VAL A 447 -8.98 20.41 7.02
CA VAL A 447 -8.32 19.27 7.66
C VAL A 447 -9.34 18.54 8.54
N SER A 448 -9.26 17.21 8.59
CA SER A 448 -10.23 16.40 9.31
C SER A 448 -9.62 15.11 9.84
N THR A 449 -10.33 14.44 10.74
CA THR A 449 -9.98 13.12 11.29
C THR A 449 -11.21 12.23 11.37
N GLY A 450 -11.00 10.91 11.33
CA GLY A 450 -12.07 9.94 11.59
C GLY A 450 -12.51 9.88 13.06
N LEU A 451 -11.73 10.43 13.99
CA LEU A 451 -12.06 10.45 15.42
C LEU A 451 -13.14 11.51 15.71
N LYS A 452 -14.38 11.06 15.90
CA LYS A 452 -15.54 11.94 16.18
C LYS A 452 -15.39 12.79 17.44
N THR A 453 -14.58 12.35 18.41
CA THR A 453 -14.27 13.09 19.64
C THR A 453 -13.19 14.17 19.44
N TYR A 454 -12.58 14.31 18.26
CA TYR A 454 -11.56 15.33 17.98
C TYR A 454 -12.03 16.31 16.91
N ARG A 455 -11.58 17.57 17.01
CA ARG A 455 -11.74 18.59 15.95
C ARG A 455 -10.44 19.35 15.76
N SER A 456 -10.15 19.74 14.53
CA SER A 456 -9.17 20.77 14.24
C SER A 456 -9.71 22.15 14.60
N SER A 457 -8.83 23.06 15.01
CA SER A 457 -9.16 24.48 15.19
C SER A 457 -8.99 25.33 13.91
N TYR A 458 -8.85 24.68 12.75
CA TYR A 458 -8.50 25.25 11.45
C TYR A 458 -9.35 24.55 10.36
N ALA A 459 -9.63 25.15 9.19
CA ALA A 459 -8.84 26.14 8.47
C ALA A 459 -9.68 26.97 7.47
N SER A 460 -9.03 27.91 6.76
CA SER A 460 -9.63 28.56 5.58
C SER A 460 -8.64 29.13 4.56
N LYS A 461 -7.37 29.42 4.88
CA LYS A 461 -6.43 30.03 3.91
C LYS A 461 -4.99 29.57 4.13
N LEU A 462 -4.26 29.36 3.02
CA LEU A 462 -2.82 29.16 2.92
C LEU A 462 -2.31 30.07 1.79
N ASP A 463 -1.27 30.85 2.03
CA ASP A 463 -0.60 31.64 0.98
C ASP A 463 0.77 31.05 0.69
N VAL A 464 1.03 30.74 -0.59
CA VAL A 464 2.32 30.26 -1.09
C VAL A 464 2.97 31.41 -1.87
N SER A 465 4.18 31.80 -1.48
CA SER A 465 4.81 33.05 -1.92
C SER A 465 6.33 32.95 -2.01
N GLY A 466 6.82 32.26 -3.04
CA GLY A 466 8.24 32.27 -3.42
C GLY A 466 9.15 31.35 -2.60
N SER A 467 8.61 30.59 -1.66
CA SER A 467 9.37 29.70 -0.77
C SER A 467 8.53 28.55 -0.24
N ASP A 468 9.19 27.48 0.18
CA ASP A 468 8.59 26.37 0.91
C ASP A 468 7.97 26.84 2.24
N ALA A 469 6.90 26.18 2.69
CA ALA A 469 6.12 26.58 3.85
C ALA A 469 5.70 25.38 4.72
N THR A 470 5.52 25.61 6.01
CA THR A 470 4.98 24.62 6.96
C THR A 470 3.68 25.14 7.57
N GLN A 471 2.61 24.38 7.40
CA GLN A 471 1.31 24.63 7.99
C GLN A 471 1.08 23.66 9.16
N TYR A 472 1.25 24.16 10.39
CA TYR A 472 0.90 23.39 11.58
C TYR A 472 -0.61 23.25 11.72
N VAL A 473 -1.06 22.05 12.07
CA VAL A 473 -2.46 21.67 12.27
C VAL A 473 -2.60 21.11 13.67
N VAL A 474 -3.51 21.67 14.46
CA VAL A 474 -3.77 21.20 15.83
C VAL A 474 -5.17 20.62 15.92
N PHE A 475 -5.25 19.35 16.33
CA PHE A 475 -6.48 18.69 16.74
C PHE A 475 -6.63 18.75 18.26
N ARG A 476 -7.87 18.89 18.74
CA ARG A 476 -8.22 18.91 20.17
C ARG A 476 -9.38 17.98 20.44
N GLU A 477 -9.32 17.30 21.57
CA GLU A 477 -10.41 16.48 22.08
C GLU A 477 -11.58 17.39 22.53
N LEU A 478 -12.77 17.15 21.97
CA LEU A 478 -14.01 17.78 22.38
C LEU A 478 -14.50 17.16 23.69
N LYS A 479 -14.67 18.00 24.72
CA LYS A 479 -15.29 17.63 25.99
C LYS A 479 -16.51 18.48 26.24
N TYR A 480 -17.53 17.83 26.77
CA TYR A 480 -18.80 18.42 27.20
C TYR A 480 -18.90 18.35 28.71
N ASN A 481 -19.59 19.33 29.28
CA ASN A 481 -19.82 19.40 30.71
C ASN A 481 -21.07 18.59 31.06
N ILE A 482 -20.95 17.69 32.04
CA ILE A 482 -22.09 17.20 32.81
C ILE A 482 -22.02 17.88 34.17
N GLU A 483 -22.95 18.81 34.42
CA GLU A 483 -23.12 19.44 35.73
C GLU A 483 -24.15 18.65 36.56
N PHE A 484 -23.76 18.20 37.73
CA PHE A 484 -24.66 17.58 38.69
C PHE A 484 -25.01 18.60 39.77
N SER A 485 -26.30 18.81 40.04
CA SER A 485 -26.78 19.74 41.07
C SER A 485 -27.54 18.95 42.15
N GLU A 486 -27.11 19.04 43.41
CA GLU A 486 -27.73 18.33 44.52
C GLU A 486 -28.78 19.13 45.26
N THR A 487 -29.72 18.38 45.85
CA THR A 487 -30.73 18.88 46.77
C THR A 487 -30.89 17.92 47.95
N GLY A 488 -31.01 18.47 49.16
CA GLY A 488 -31.35 17.70 50.36
C GLY A 488 -30.17 17.34 51.26
N LEU A 489 -28.94 17.71 50.90
CA LEU A 489 -27.81 17.69 51.84
C LEU A 489 -27.69 19.02 52.61
N PRO A 490 -27.23 19.01 53.87
CA PRO A 490 -26.75 20.20 54.54
C PRO A 490 -25.47 20.75 53.88
N VAL A 491 -25.33 22.08 53.85
CA VAL A 491 -24.14 22.78 53.34
C VAL A 491 -22.87 22.20 53.96
N GLY A 492 -21.88 21.86 53.13
CA GLY A 492 -20.62 21.27 53.56
C GLY A 492 -20.60 19.73 53.63
N THR A 493 -21.74 19.05 53.40
CA THR A 493 -21.78 17.58 53.36
C THR A 493 -21.15 17.07 52.06
N VAL A 494 -20.17 16.18 52.17
CA VAL A 494 -19.47 15.63 50.99
C VAL A 494 -20.34 14.59 50.27
N TRP A 495 -20.39 14.70 48.94
CA TRP A 495 -20.93 13.70 48.03
C TRP A 495 -19.97 13.44 46.88
N ASN A 496 -20.09 12.25 46.29
CA ASN A 496 -19.16 11.73 45.30
C ASN A 496 -19.91 11.18 44.10
N ILE A 497 -19.31 11.37 42.92
CA ILE A 497 -19.66 10.68 41.69
C ILE A 497 -18.48 9.81 41.26
N SER A 498 -18.77 8.60 40.79
CA SER A 498 -17.79 7.69 40.19
C SER A 498 -18.39 6.91 39.01
N SER A 499 -17.60 6.46 38.04
CA SER A 499 -18.04 5.59 36.94
C SER A 499 -17.08 4.41 36.74
N TYR A 500 -17.54 3.36 36.04
CA TYR A 500 -16.66 2.26 35.61
C TYR A 500 -15.55 2.68 34.63
N GLN A 501 -15.62 3.89 34.10
CA GLN A 501 -14.67 4.43 33.11
C GLN A 501 -13.58 5.27 33.81
N ASN A 502 -13.32 4.99 35.09
CA ASN A 502 -12.34 5.68 35.96
C ASN A 502 -12.55 7.19 36.13
N ILE A 503 -13.75 7.70 35.83
CA ILE A 503 -14.13 9.08 36.15
C ILE A 503 -14.59 9.09 37.61
N SER A 504 -13.98 9.89 38.46
CA SER A 504 -14.49 10.14 39.82
C SER A 504 -14.18 11.56 40.27
N ALA A 505 -15.10 12.15 41.04
CA ALA A 505 -14.93 13.45 41.67
C ALA A 505 -15.85 13.58 42.90
N SER A 506 -15.51 14.48 43.80
CA SER A 506 -16.23 14.75 45.04
C SER A 506 -16.33 16.24 45.30
N THR A 507 -17.41 16.69 45.94
CA THR A 507 -17.58 18.08 46.37
C THR A 507 -18.39 18.15 47.67
N SER A 508 -18.32 19.29 48.34
CA SER A 508 -19.17 19.68 49.47
C SER A 508 -20.07 20.88 49.15
N GLY A 509 -20.02 21.37 47.91
CA GLY A 509 -20.93 22.38 47.37
C GLY A 509 -22.16 21.75 46.71
N SER A 510 -23.09 22.59 46.26
CA SER A 510 -24.33 22.13 45.60
C SER A 510 -24.09 21.53 44.22
N ASN A 511 -23.04 21.93 43.50
CA ASN A 511 -22.80 21.54 42.12
C ASN A 511 -21.44 20.84 41.94
N LEU A 512 -21.37 19.90 41.00
CA LEU A 512 -20.16 19.19 40.57
C LEU A 512 -20.16 19.06 39.04
N THR A 513 -19.10 19.52 38.37
CA THR A 513 -18.99 19.42 36.91
C THR A 513 -17.94 18.40 36.50
N LEU A 514 -18.30 17.50 35.58
CA LEU A 514 -17.41 16.55 34.93
C LEU A 514 -17.24 16.91 33.45
N HIS A 515 -16.02 16.74 32.92
CA HIS A 515 -15.70 16.98 31.51
C HIS A 515 -15.48 15.63 30.80
N VAL A 516 -16.37 15.27 29.88
CA VAL A 516 -16.36 13.97 29.21
C VAL A 516 -16.55 14.10 27.69
N THR A 517 -16.14 13.11 26.91
CA THR A 517 -16.40 13.06 25.46
C THR A 517 -17.85 12.63 25.18
N ASP A 518 -18.27 12.65 23.92
CA ASP A 518 -19.50 11.97 23.50
C ASP A 518 -19.47 10.48 23.92
N GLY A 519 -20.61 9.97 24.39
CA GLY A 519 -20.72 8.60 24.88
C GLY A 519 -21.83 8.40 25.91
N THR A 520 -22.04 7.14 26.32
CA THR A 520 -22.98 6.76 27.38
C THR A 520 -22.22 6.36 28.64
N TYR A 521 -22.59 6.98 29.76
CA TYR A 521 -21.90 6.92 31.03
C TYR A 521 -22.82 6.43 32.14
N TYR A 522 -22.33 5.45 32.92
CA TYR A 522 -23.00 4.96 34.13
C TYR A 522 -22.33 5.56 35.36
N PHE A 523 -23.01 6.53 35.99
CA PHE A 523 -22.51 7.24 37.16
C PHE A 523 -23.15 6.73 38.45
N TYR A 524 -22.30 6.45 39.43
CA TYR A 524 -22.64 6.05 40.78
C TYR A 524 -22.56 7.25 41.71
N VAL A 525 -23.67 7.57 42.36
CA VAL A 525 -23.78 8.68 43.31
C VAL A 525 -23.71 8.13 44.74
N SER A 526 -22.95 8.78 45.61
CA SER A 526 -22.82 8.41 47.01
C SER A 526 -22.58 9.61 47.93
N THR A 527 -22.90 9.46 49.21
CA THR A 527 -22.61 10.42 50.29
C THR A 527 -22.42 9.66 51.61
N SER A 528 -21.95 10.35 52.65
CA SER A 528 -21.79 9.79 54.00
C SER A 528 -23.13 9.68 54.75
N SER A 529 -23.23 8.70 55.65
CA SER A 529 -24.35 8.63 56.62
C SER A 529 -24.35 9.88 57.51
N PRO A 530 -25.49 10.49 57.85
CA PRO A 530 -26.84 9.92 57.84
C PRO A 530 -27.66 10.10 56.54
N TYR A 531 -27.06 10.49 55.42
CA TYR A 531 -27.77 10.72 54.16
C TYR A 531 -27.64 9.55 53.17
N TYR A 532 -28.54 9.52 52.18
CA TYR A 532 -28.49 8.62 51.03
C TYR A 532 -29.07 9.28 49.77
N PRO A 533 -28.52 9.01 48.57
CA PRO A 533 -29.13 9.47 47.33
C PRO A 533 -30.39 8.65 47.03
N LEU A 534 -31.44 9.32 46.56
CA LEU A 534 -32.71 8.70 46.16
C LEU A 534 -32.52 7.75 44.96
N GLN A 535 -31.61 8.11 44.04
CA GLN A 535 -31.17 7.30 42.92
C GLN A 535 -29.65 7.11 43.00
N LYS A 536 -29.20 5.85 43.02
CA LYS A 536 -27.76 5.51 43.15
C LYS A 536 -27.00 5.45 41.84
N ILE A 537 -27.70 5.25 40.71
CA ILE A 537 -27.11 5.02 39.39
C ILE A 537 -27.83 5.90 38.37
N TYR A 538 -27.07 6.68 37.61
CA TYR A 538 -27.53 7.51 36.50
C TYR A 538 -26.94 6.98 35.19
N ASN A 539 -27.76 6.93 34.14
CA ASN A 539 -27.35 6.51 32.79
C ASN A 539 -27.49 7.72 31.86
N ILE A 540 -26.37 8.38 31.57
CA ILE A 540 -26.33 9.67 30.85
C ILE A 540 -25.70 9.46 29.48
N THR A 541 -26.35 9.93 28.42
CA THR A 541 -25.77 9.94 27.07
C THR A 541 -25.43 11.37 26.67
N VAL A 542 -24.13 11.65 26.52
CA VAL A 542 -23.59 12.90 25.97
C VAL A 542 -23.51 12.77 24.45
N SER A 543 -24.10 13.75 23.75
CA SER A 543 -24.15 13.78 22.28
C SER A 543 -24.14 15.22 21.77
N GLY A 544 -22.96 15.85 21.76
CA GLY A 544 -22.73 17.14 21.13
C GLY A 544 -23.06 18.38 21.98
N SER A 545 -23.52 18.22 23.22
CA SER A 545 -23.95 19.32 24.10
C SER A 545 -23.66 19.05 25.58
N ASN A 546 -23.52 20.13 26.35
CA ASN A 546 -23.48 20.08 27.82
C ASN A 546 -24.85 19.63 28.38
N LEU A 547 -24.83 19.02 29.56
CA LEU A 547 -26.01 18.50 30.27
C LEU A 547 -26.00 18.93 31.73
N THR A 548 -27.19 18.97 32.34
CA THR A 548 -27.37 19.19 33.78
C THR A 548 -28.26 18.08 34.35
N GLU A 549 -27.78 17.38 35.39
CA GLU A 549 -28.50 16.31 36.08
C GLU A 549 -28.79 16.68 37.53
N ASN A 550 -30.02 16.44 37.98
CA ASN A 550 -30.44 16.76 39.34
C ASN A 550 -30.33 15.54 40.26
N LEU A 551 -29.63 15.71 41.37
CA LEU A 551 -29.47 14.73 42.44
C LEU A 551 -30.38 15.12 43.61
N THR A 552 -31.06 14.13 44.18
CA THR A 552 -31.84 14.34 45.42
C THR A 552 -31.36 13.36 46.48
N PHE A 553 -30.92 13.91 47.60
CA PHE A 553 -30.56 13.17 48.80
C PHE A 553 -31.67 13.24 49.83
N LYS A 554 -31.76 12.20 50.66
CA LYS A 554 -32.67 12.13 51.81
C LYS A 554 -31.91 11.64 53.03
N GLN A 555 -32.39 12.00 54.20
CA GLN A 555 -31.82 11.55 55.47
C GLN A 555 -32.45 10.21 55.86
N TYR A 556 -31.63 9.26 56.31
CA TYR A 556 -32.12 8.02 56.88
C TYR A 556 -33.03 8.29 58.08
N SER A 557 -34.12 7.54 58.15
CA SER A 557 -34.99 7.41 59.30
C SER A 557 -34.47 6.29 60.21
N TYR A 558 -34.92 6.24 61.46
CA TYR A 558 -34.62 5.13 62.36
C TYR A 558 -35.92 4.53 62.90
N ILE A 559 -36.09 3.22 62.73
CA ILE A 559 -37.11 2.45 63.44
C ILE A 559 -36.40 1.79 64.62
N SER A 560 -36.83 2.11 65.83
CA SER A 560 -36.28 1.53 67.06
C SER A 560 -37.41 1.17 68.02
N GLY A 561 -37.12 0.38 69.04
CA GLY A 561 -38.18 -0.05 69.91
C GLY A 561 -37.79 -1.07 70.97
N THR A 562 -38.82 -1.49 71.69
CA THR A 562 -38.80 -2.59 72.64
C THR A 562 -39.77 -3.69 72.23
N ILE A 563 -39.44 -4.93 72.57
CA ILE A 563 -40.24 -6.12 72.31
C ILE A 563 -40.25 -7.02 73.55
N THR A 564 -41.44 -7.43 73.97
CA THR A 564 -41.67 -8.28 75.15
C THR A 564 -42.58 -9.45 74.78
N PRO A 565 -42.22 -10.71 75.08
CA PRO A 565 -40.97 -11.17 75.71
C PRO A 565 -39.70 -10.89 74.88
N ALA A 566 -38.55 -10.79 75.55
CA ALA A 566 -37.29 -10.31 74.96
C ALA A 566 -36.65 -11.27 73.93
N ASP A 567 -37.03 -12.55 73.97
CA ASP A 567 -36.64 -13.64 73.07
C ASP A 567 -37.53 -13.74 71.80
N SER A 568 -38.48 -12.83 71.64
CA SER A 568 -39.36 -12.77 70.47
C SER A 568 -38.60 -12.49 69.18
N THR A 569 -38.97 -13.19 68.11
CA THR A 569 -38.46 -12.90 66.77
C THR A 569 -39.12 -11.66 66.19
N LEU A 570 -38.34 -10.77 65.56
CA LEU A 570 -38.82 -9.57 64.87
C LEU A 570 -38.46 -9.60 63.38
N LYS A 571 -39.45 -9.31 62.54
CA LYS A 571 -39.25 -9.04 61.11
C LYS A 571 -39.82 -7.68 60.73
N ILE A 572 -39.06 -6.92 59.94
CA ILE A 572 -39.51 -5.67 59.32
C ILE A 572 -39.38 -5.85 57.79
N ASP A 573 -40.48 -5.72 57.06
CA ASP A 573 -40.62 -6.10 55.64
C ASP A 573 -40.04 -7.48 55.32
N GLY A 574 -40.41 -8.46 56.14
CA GLY A 574 -39.99 -9.85 56.02
C GLY A 574 -38.52 -10.13 56.39
N LYS A 575 -37.67 -9.10 56.51
CA LYS A 575 -36.26 -9.23 56.94
C LYS A 575 -36.18 -9.35 58.45
N ALA A 576 -35.44 -10.34 58.94
CA ALA A 576 -35.15 -10.47 60.37
C ALA A 576 -34.37 -9.24 60.87
N VAL A 577 -34.80 -8.71 62.02
CA VAL A 577 -34.12 -7.61 62.71
C VAL A 577 -33.57 -8.16 64.01
N ASN A 578 -32.30 -7.87 64.29
CA ASN A 578 -31.66 -8.32 65.52
C ASN A 578 -32.31 -7.62 66.72
N VAL A 579 -32.79 -8.43 67.65
CA VAL A 579 -33.28 -8.03 68.98
C VAL A 579 -32.21 -8.40 69.99
N THR A 580 -31.90 -7.51 70.92
CA THR A 580 -30.95 -7.76 72.02
C THR A 580 -31.53 -7.15 73.29
N ASP A 581 -31.65 -7.95 74.35
CA ASP A 581 -32.32 -7.59 75.61
C ASP A 581 -33.68 -6.92 75.41
N GLY A 582 -34.47 -7.46 74.48
CA GLY A 582 -35.79 -6.93 74.12
C GLY A 582 -35.78 -5.56 73.46
N LYS A 583 -34.65 -5.10 72.88
CA LYS A 583 -34.51 -3.84 72.14
C LYS A 583 -34.05 -4.07 70.71
N PHE A 584 -34.43 -3.17 69.81
CA PHE A 584 -33.98 -3.17 68.42
C PHE A 584 -33.81 -1.75 67.86
N SER A 585 -32.97 -1.60 66.84
CA SER A 585 -32.84 -0.37 66.05
C SER A 585 -32.35 -0.66 64.63
N LEU A 586 -32.97 -0.03 63.64
CA LEU A 586 -32.73 -0.24 62.21
C LEU A 586 -32.78 1.09 61.45
N LYS A 587 -31.82 1.30 60.54
CA LYS A 587 -31.90 2.40 59.55
C LYS A 587 -32.96 2.08 58.50
N ALA A 588 -33.89 3.00 58.30
CA ALA A 588 -34.96 2.92 57.33
C ALA A 588 -34.87 4.06 56.31
N ILE A 589 -35.27 3.80 55.07
CA ILE A 589 -35.59 4.86 54.09
C ILE A 589 -37.02 5.35 54.33
N ASN A 590 -37.39 6.52 53.79
CA ASN A 590 -38.79 6.97 53.78
C ASN A 590 -39.68 5.88 53.14
N GLY A 591 -40.73 5.46 53.84
CA GLY A 591 -41.66 4.43 53.37
C GLY A 591 -42.56 3.88 54.47
N THR A 592 -43.42 2.93 54.08
CA THR A 592 -44.27 2.15 54.99
C THR A 592 -43.71 0.74 55.11
N TYR A 593 -43.56 0.28 56.35
CA TYR A 593 -42.95 -1.00 56.71
C TYR A 593 -43.96 -1.87 57.45
N SER A 594 -44.07 -3.12 57.02
CA SER A 594 -44.76 -4.18 57.76
C SER A 594 -43.87 -4.67 58.90
N VAL A 595 -44.43 -4.73 60.11
CA VAL A 595 -43.73 -5.18 61.32
C VAL A 595 -44.44 -6.40 61.87
N VAL A 596 -43.70 -7.52 61.95
CA VAL A 596 -44.21 -8.80 62.44
C VAL A 596 -43.33 -9.26 63.60
N ALA A 597 -43.95 -9.53 64.74
CA ALA A 597 -43.29 -10.13 65.89
C ALA A 597 -43.99 -11.43 66.30
N SER A 598 -43.19 -12.46 66.57
CA SER A 598 -43.70 -13.81 66.84
C SER A 598 -42.85 -14.56 67.87
N LEU A 599 -43.53 -15.30 68.75
CA LEU A 599 -42.95 -16.19 69.75
C LEU A 599 -43.89 -17.39 69.96
N HIS A 600 -43.32 -18.56 70.25
CA HIS A 600 -44.11 -19.80 70.42
C HIS A 600 -45.06 -19.71 71.63
N ASN A 601 -46.32 -20.15 71.47
CA ASN A 601 -47.44 -20.01 72.42
C ASN A 601 -47.97 -18.57 72.63
N TYR A 602 -47.49 -17.59 71.87
CA TYR A 602 -48.01 -16.22 71.88
C TYR A 602 -48.80 -15.92 70.60
N ASN A 603 -49.76 -15.00 70.69
CA ASN A 603 -50.42 -14.41 69.53
C ASN A 603 -49.44 -13.47 68.81
N ASN A 604 -49.24 -13.66 67.51
CA ASN A 604 -48.37 -12.81 66.69
C ASN A 604 -48.83 -11.34 66.72
N TYR A 605 -47.89 -10.42 66.83
CA TYR A 605 -48.14 -9.00 66.63
C TYR A 605 -47.87 -8.62 65.17
N TYR A 606 -48.80 -7.88 64.59
CA TYR A 606 -48.72 -7.35 63.23
C TYR A 606 -49.13 -5.88 63.24
N THR A 607 -48.32 -5.01 62.61
CA THR A 607 -48.71 -3.63 62.31
C THR A 607 -48.01 -3.14 61.04
N ASN A 608 -48.51 -2.06 60.45
CA ASN A 608 -47.79 -1.29 59.42
C ASN A 608 -47.43 0.08 60.00
N ILE A 609 -46.18 0.49 59.90
CA ILE A 609 -45.70 1.81 60.34
C ILE A 609 -45.16 2.60 59.15
N SER A 610 -45.43 3.91 59.11
CA SER A 610 -44.87 4.81 58.08
C SER A 610 -43.82 5.72 58.72
N VAL A 611 -42.63 5.80 58.12
CA VAL A 611 -41.55 6.66 58.58
C VAL A 611 -41.17 7.70 57.53
N ASN A 612 -41.08 8.95 57.96
CA ASN A 612 -40.69 10.08 57.14
C ASN A 612 -39.16 10.25 57.14
N SER A 613 -38.59 10.86 56.09
CA SER A 613 -37.15 11.15 55.98
C SER A 613 -36.64 11.86 57.24
N GLY A 614 -35.52 11.41 57.81
CA GLY A 614 -34.93 11.98 59.03
C GLY A 614 -35.73 11.75 60.33
N SER A 615 -36.90 11.11 60.29
CA SER A 615 -37.68 10.84 61.51
C SER A 615 -37.17 9.62 62.28
N HIS A 616 -37.35 9.65 63.60
CA HIS A 616 -37.13 8.53 64.49
C HIS A 616 -38.49 8.01 64.95
N TYR A 617 -38.81 6.76 64.62
CA TYR A 617 -40.05 6.09 65.00
C TYR A 617 -39.75 5.08 66.10
N TYR A 618 -40.43 5.23 67.24
CA TYR A 618 -40.28 4.32 68.38
C TYR A 618 -41.52 3.41 68.48
N LEU A 619 -41.31 2.10 68.56
CA LEU A 619 -42.36 1.10 68.63
C LEU A 619 -42.20 0.22 69.88
N ASN A 620 -43.26 0.10 70.67
CA ASN A 620 -43.30 -0.87 71.77
C ASN A 620 -44.19 -2.06 71.39
N ILE A 621 -43.61 -3.25 71.37
CA ILE A 621 -44.27 -4.50 70.97
C ILE A 621 -44.45 -5.37 72.22
N SER A 622 -45.68 -5.78 72.49
CA SER A 622 -45.99 -6.75 73.56
C SER A 622 -46.83 -7.87 72.98
N LEU A 623 -46.34 -9.10 73.09
CA LEU A 623 -47.06 -10.30 72.69
C LEU A 623 -47.87 -10.83 73.88
N ASN A 624 -49.11 -11.26 73.62
CA ASN A 624 -49.99 -11.87 74.63
C ASN A 624 -50.04 -13.40 74.46
N LEU A 625 -50.08 -14.14 75.56
CA LEU A 625 -50.24 -15.60 75.58
C LEU A 625 -51.54 -16.03 74.89
N SER A 626 -51.48 -17.08 74.08
CA SER A 626 -52.63 -17.60 73.35
C SER A 626 -53.41 -18.63 74.18
N LEU A 627 -54.58 -18.24 74.70
CA LEU A 627 -55.47 -19.13 75.46
C LEU A 627 -56.35 -19.99 74.52
N ASN A 628 -55.99 -21.27 74.33
CA ASN A 628 -56.81 -22.24 73.62
C ASN A 628 -57.88 -22.88 74.53
N PRO A 629 -59.19 -22.75 74.23
CA PRO A 629 -60.23 -23.50 74.92
C PRO A 629 -60.13 -25.00 74.57
N ARG A 630 -59.96 -25.87 75.55
CA ARG A 630 -59.99 -27.33 75.33
C ARG A 630 -61.43 -27.82 75.17
N THR A 631 -61.65 -28.63 74.15
CA THR A 631 -62.92 -29.25 73.81
C THR A 631 -63.29 -30.41 74.73
N VAL A 632 -64.58 -30.53 75.07
CA VAL A 632 -65.17 -31.72 75.70
C VAL A 632 -65.88 -32.55 74.61
N LYS A 633 -65.69 -33.87 74.61
CA LYS A 633 -66.35 -34.82 73.68
C LYS A 633 -67.47 -35.60 74.39
N ALA A 634 -68.69 -35.63 73.81
CA ALA A 634 -69.61 -36.78 73.74
C ALA A 634 -70.89 -36.44 72.92
N GLN A 635 -71.54 -37.44 72.29
CA GLN A 635 -72.74 -37.34 71.41
C GLN A 635 -73.62 -38.63 71.58
N PRO A 636 -74.90 -38.77 71.13
CA PRO A 636 -75.39 -38.53 69.75
C PRO A 636 -76.75 -37.73 69.67
N PRO A 637 -77.92 -38.13 69.08
CA PRO A 637 -78.65 -37.20 68.18
C PRO A 637 -80.22 -37.19 68.22
N SER A 638 -80.81 -36.49 67.23
CA SER A 638 -82.24 -36.47 66.78
C SER A 638 -83.23 -35.64 67.64
N ALA A 639 -84.27 -34.99 67.09
CA ALA A 639 -84.80 -34.94 65.71
C ALA A 639 -85.30 -33.52 65.32
N ASP A 640 -85.95 -33.41 64.14
CA ASP A 640 -86.65 -32.24 63.55
C ASP A 640 -85.75 -31.12 62.97
N TYR A 641 -85.40 -31.04 61.67
CA TYR A 641 -86.09 -31.06 60.36
C TYR A 641 -86.59 -29.71 59.78
N TYR A 642 -85.94 -29.31 58.68
CA TYR A 642 -86.39 -28.52 57.52
C TYR A 642 -86.60 -26.99 57.55
N PHE A 643 -86.55 -26.43 56.32
CA PHE A 643 -86.86 -25.07 55.85
C PHE A 643 -85.82 -23.97 56.21
N ILE A 644 -85.25 -23.16 55.31
CA ILE A 644 -85.33 -22.86 53.85
C ILE A 644 -83.89 -22.49 53.40
N GLY A 645 -83.41 -22.64 52.16
CA GLY A 645 -83.99 -23.15 50.91
C GLY A 645 -82.91 -23.18 49.82
N ALA A 646 -83.10 -24.03 48.80
CA ALA A 646 -82.13 -24.24 47.73
C ALA A 646 -82.71 -23.86 46.35
N LEU A 647 -81.81 -23.52 45.43
CA LEU A 647 -81.97 -23.53 43.96
C LEU A 647 -83.07 -22.66 43.32
N SER A 648 -82.65 -21.62 42.59
CA SER A 648 -82.97 -21.44 41.17
C SER A 648 -81.85 -20.59 40.54
N ALA A 649 -81.02 -21.17 39.66
CA ALA A 649 -81.10 -21.00 38.20
C ALA A 649 -80.90 -19.53 37.75
N ILE A 650 -79.75 -19.20 37.15
CA ILE A 650 -79.54 -19.27 35.69
C ILE A 650 -80.61 -18.49 34.92
N VAL A 651 -80.29 -17.25 34.54
CA VAL A 651 -80.47 -16.59 33.22
C VAL A 651 -80.16 -15.09 33.40
N ALA A 652 -78.91 -14.71 33.11
CA ALA A 652 -78.46 -13.35 32.79
C ALA A 652 -77.12 -13.44 32.03
N VAL A 653 -77.06 -14.34 31.06
CA VAL A 653 -75.96 -14.44 30.10
C VAL A 653 -76.08 -13.28 29.09
N PHE A 654 -74.98 -12.90 28.44
CA PHE A 654 -74.91 -11.95 27.31
C PHE A 654 -75.22 -10.46 27.62
N ALA A 655 -74.18 -9.65 27.81
CA ALA A 655 -74.27 -8.20 27.56
C ALA A 655 -72.92 -7.48 27.28
N LEU A 656 -71.80 -7.84 27.93
CA LEU A 656 -70.59 -6.97 27.94
C LEU A 656 -69.24 -7.62 27.58
N VAL A 657 -69.22 -8.66 26.74
CA VAL A 657 -67.99 -9.24 26.15
C VAL A 657 -67.92 -9.00 24.62
N ALA A 658 -68.77 -8.12 24.07
CA ALA A 658 -68.84 -7.81 22.63
C ALA A 658 -68.76 -6.31 22.28
N LEU A 659 -68.31 -5.48 23.23
CA LEU A 659 -68.04 -4.05 23.08
C LEU A 659 -66.86 -3.74 24.05
N ILE A 660 -65.65 -3.35 23.63
CA ILE A 660 -65.20 -2.84 22.33
C ILE A 660 -63.76 -3.31 22.02
N SER A 661 -63.58 -4.17 21.02
CA SER A 661 -62.33 -4.32 20.28
C SER A 661 -62.24 -3.27 19.15
N ARG A 662 -62.11 -1.99 19.52
CA ARG A 662 -61.95 -0.80 18.64
C ARG A 662 -61.71 0.44 19.52
N ARG A 663 -60.48 0.82 19.85
CA ARG A 663 -59.60 1.55 18.92
C ARG A 663 -58.16 1.52 19.45
N ARG A 664 -57.27 0.86 18.69
CA ARG A 664 -56.07 1.55 18.21
C ARG A 664 -56.38 2.04 16.80
N ARG A 665 -56.43 3.34 16.61
CA ARG A 665 -55.30 4.02 15.99
C ARG A 665 -54.76 4.99 17.04
#